data_AF-A0A6S7H1M0-F1
#
_entry.id   AF-A0A6S7H1M0-F1
#
_cell.length_a   1.000
_cell.length_b   1.000
_cell.length_c   1.000
_cell.angle_alpha   90.00
_cell.angle_beta   90.00
_cell.angle_gamma   90.00
#
_symmetry.space_group_name_H-M   'P 1'
#
loop_
_entity.id
_entity.type
_entity.pdbx_description
1 polymer ?
#
loop_
_entity_poly.entity_id
_entity_poly.type
_entity_poly.pdbx_seq_one_letter_code
_entity_poly.pdbx_strand_id
1 'polypeptide(L)'
;MNLAQIPWHENFSIDDVNEKLSSFNGHFLSILEKHAPVKSMKIRYRRWPFMSREIKELMKNRDKLHKLARRTKMTTDWENYRVCRRAVKKALREPARKYVQNEIHKNLKRSSMWKVIRNCLPRKESTELKHSRNITELVEEFNSFFTPVGIKASESATALLTKYNLPTIDLPVPARPVSCSDVQQIIMSFSSNKAPGLDKVPMSIIKDASPYILPELTDIINCSLLTSKYPTLWKMAEVVPLLKDGDHEIADNNRPVSLLIAVSKICERVVLNQLTDYMSQRKRYTEHQSGNRKLHSTETLNVFITDQILQSMDRKEVAALVLIDLSKAFDSIDHSILLVKLQTIGVSKSVLAWFKSYLSGRSQIVRIGSTLSETCIITRGVPQGSILGPALFNIYINDLPNVPKESFLESYVDDSKIYLAFPIQDIETAAFKLTQDMERITAWCCINSLLVNPKKTKLLLLGTSQMLKKHSGTDFHITVLGEKIIPLQTVKDLGMTLDLSLTYDKHIVDTKSKCITELCRINRVKHIFDKHTLSFIINALVFSKMYYCSSVWSNTSKKNISKLQSVQKIAARVITGVRKYDHVTPILQQLAWLPDECMLKLRDAVMTLKCMKGLAPPYLCDKFEMRSKTHSVNTRNKDKLDIPLYNSASAEGHGRSLRFINAQCLFGMSSQIILKTLLWTGLN
;
A
#
# COMPACT_ATOMS: atom_id res chain seq x y z
N MET A 1 0.23 -41.74 -15.43
CA MET A 1 -0.83 -40.85 -14.93
C MET A 1 -0.32 -39.42 -14.93
N ASN A 2 -0.86 -38.62 -15.86
CA ASN A 2 -0.75 -37.16 -15.90
C ASN A 2 -2.13 -36.56 -15.52
N LEU A 3 -2.23 -35.23 -15.39
CA LEU A 3 -3.48 -34.57 -14.97
C LEU A 3 -4.68 -34.86 -15.90
N ALA A 4 -4.43 -35.14 -17.18
CA ALA A 4 -5.46 -35.44 -18.16
C ALA A 4 -6.05 -36.86 -18.00
N GLN A 5 -5.34 -37.76 -17.33
CA GLN A 5 -5.73 -39.16 -17.12
C GLN A 5 -6.48 -39.39 -15.81
N ILE A 6 -6.66 -38.36 -14.97
CA ILE A 6 -7.44 -38.48 -13.73
C ILE A 6 -8.93 -38.40 -14.07
N PRO A 7 -9.76 -39.30 -13.54
CA PRO A 7 -11.22 -39.23 -13.70
C PRO A 7 -11.80 -38.17 -12.76
N TRP A 8 -11.53 -36.88 -13.03
CA TRP A 8 -12.02 -35.77 -12.21
C TRP A 8 -13.54 -35.78 -12.04
N HIS A 9 -14.27 -36.31 -13.03
CA HIS A 9 -15.72 -36.40 -13.02
C HIS A 9 -16.30 -37.24 -11.87
N GLU A 10 -15.55 -38.18 -11.32
CA GLU A 10 -15.99 -39.00 -10.18
C GLU A 10 -16.26 -38.13 -8.94
N ASN A 11 -15.50 -37.05 -8.76
CA ASN A 11 -15.67 -36.13 -7.64
C ASN A 11 -16.93 -35.29 -7.72
N PHE A 12 -17.55 -35.12 -8.90
CA PHE A 12 -18.79 -34.34 -9.03
C PHE A 12 -19.95 -34.96 -8.24
N SER A 13 -19.91 -36.25 -7.97
CA SER A 13 -20.93 -36.98 -7.19
C SER A 13 -20.87 -36.75 -5.67
N ILE A 14 -19.78 -36.16 -5.16
CA ILE A 14 -19.56 -35.93 -3.72
C ILE A 14 -20.27 -34.64 -3.28
N ASP A 15 -21.16 -34.73 -2.29
CA ASP A 15 -21.90 -33.57 -1.77
C ASP A 15 -21.16 -32.82 -0.64
N ASP A 16 -20.28 -33.48 0.13
CA ASP A 16 -19.50 -32.79 1.17
C ASP A 16 -18.24 -32.14 0.58
N VAL A 17 -18.13 -30.83 0.81
CA VAL A 17 -17.04 -30.01 0.29
C VAL A 17 -15.65 -30.42 0.81
N ASN A 18 -15.55 -30.98 2.02
CA ASN A 18 -14.27 -31.42 2.57
C ASN A 18 -13.81 -32.71 1.93
N GLU A 19 -14.73 -33.67 1.73
CA GLU A 19 -14.44 -34.92 1.03
C GLU A 19 -14.03 -34.66 -0.42
N LYS A 20 -14.77 -33.80 -1.13
CA LYS A 20 -14.47 -33.39 -2.50
C LYS A 20 -13.08 -32.76 -2.60
N LEU A 21 -12.76 -31.81 -1.70
CA LEU A 21 -11.44 -31.18 -1.67
C LEU A 21 -10.32 -32.17 -1.30
N SER A 22 -10.59 -33.13 -0.42
CA SER A 22 -9.60 -34.13 0.00
C SER A 22 -9.26 -35.08 -1.14
N SER A 23 -10.26 -35.53 -1.90
CA SER A 23 -10.06 -36.31 -3.13
C SER A 23 -9.26 -35.51 -4.17
N PHE A 24 -9.66 -34.25 -4.43
CA PHE A 24 -8.92 -33.37 -5.34
C PHE A 24 -7.45 -33.23 -4.94
N ASN A 25 -7.18 -32.92 -3.67
CA ASN A 25 -5.82 -32.76 -3.16
C ASN A 25 -5.02 -34.07 -3.23
N GLY A 26 -5.65 -35.22 -2.92
CA GLY A 26 -5.02 -36.52 -3.00
C GLY A 26 -4.49 -36.82 -4.42
N HIS A 27 -5.35 -36.64 -5.43
CA HIS A 27 -4.96 -36.83 -6.83
C HIS A 27 -3.95 -35.78 -7.31
N PHE A 28 -4.23 -34.50 -7.04
CA PHE A 28 -3.42 -33.40 -7.56
C PHE A 28 -2.02 -33.37 -6.95
N LEU A 29 -1.89 -33.48 -5.62
CA LEU A 29 -0.62 -33.44 -4.92
C LEU A 29 0.22 -34.70 -5.19
N SER A 30 -0.40 -35.87 -5.35
CA SER A 30 0.31 -37.11 -5.71
C SER A 30 0.98 -37.00 -7.09
N ILE A 31 0.29 -36.40 -8.07
CA ILE A 31 0.89 -36.11 -9.38
C ILE A 31 2.01 -35.09 -9.27
N LEU A 32 1.84 -34.03 -8.47
CA LEU A 32 2.89 -33.04 -8.27
C LEU A 32 4.12 -33.64 -7.60
N GLU A 33 3.96 -34.51 -6.60
CA GLU A 33 5.11 -35.17 -5.96
C GLU A 33 5.86 -36.07 -6.94
N LYS A 34 5.13 -36.75 -7.83
CA LYS A 34 5.73 -37.60 -8.88
C LYS A 34 6.50 -36.80 -9.94
N HIS A 35 5.95 -35.68 -10.42
CA HIS A 35 6.48 -34.97 -11.59
C HIS A 35 7.23 -33.66 -11.27
N ALA A 36 6.97 -33.06 -10.11
CA ALA A 36 7.53 -31.78 -9.67
C ALA A 36 7.75 -31.72 -8.13
N PRO A 37 8.54 -32.65 -7.55
CA PRO A 37 8.73 -32.74 -6.09
C PRO A 37 9.43 -31.51 -5.51
N VAL A 38 9.08 -31.16 -4.27
CA VAL A 38 9.70 -30.04 -3.54
C VAL A 38 11.12 -30.41 -3.13
N LYS A 39 12.12 -29.68 -3.64
CA LYS A 39 13.54 -29.91 -3.33
C LYS A 39 14.23 -28.65 -2.81
N SER A 40 14.91 -28.77 -1.68
CA SER A 40 15.78 -27.72 -1.14
C SER A 40 17.10 -27.67 -1.91
N MET A 41 17.41 -26.52 -2.49
CA MET A 41 18.66 -26.31 -3.23
C MET A 41 19.43 -25.11 -2.70
N LYS A 42 20.73 -25.29 -2.43
CA LYS A 42 21.63 -24.17 -2.13
C LYS A 42 21.91 -23.40 -3.42
N ILE A 43 21.45 -22.15 -3.49
CA ILE A 43 21.71 -21.28 -4.64
C ILE A 43 23.21 -20.96 -4.67
N ARG A 44 23.95 -21.63 -5.56
CA ARG A 44 25.32 -21.22 -5.89
C ARG A 44 25.23 -19.99 -6.79
N TYR A 45 25.87 -18.89 -6.41
CA TYR A 45 25.93 -17.69 -7.24
C TYR A 45 26.40 -18.06 -8.65
N ARG A 46 25.59 -17.73 -9.66
CA ARG A 46 25.96 -17.93 -11.07
C ARG A 46 27.26 -17.17 -11.33
N ARG A 47 28.26 -17.84 -11.91
CA ARG A 47 29.46 -17.18 -12.43
C ARG A 47 29.02 -16.05 -13.36
N TRP A 48 29.61 -14.87 -13.22
CA TRP A 48 29.29 -13.70 -14.03
C TRP A 48 29.43 -14.07 -15.53
N PRO A 49 28.33 -14.15 -16.29
CA PRO A 49 28.32 -14.82 -17.60
C PRO A 49 29.13 -14.08 -18.66
N PHE A 50 29.47 -12.81 -18.41
CA PHE A 50 30.25 -11.96 -19.29
C PHE A 50 31.76 -11.91 -18.94
N MET A 51 32.25 -12.83 -18.11
CA MET A 51 33.64 -12.84 -17.64
C MET A 51 34.57 -13.63 -18.58
N SER A 52 35.24 -12.92 -19.50
CA SER A 52 36.22 -13.49 -20.43
C SER A 52 37.54 -13.90 -19.73
N ARG A 53 38.37 -14.70 -20.42
CA ARG A 53 39.70 -15.09 -19.95
C ARG A 53 40.61 -13.87 -19.75
N GLU A 54 40.61 -12.95 -20.72
CA GLU A 54 41.38 -11.70 -20.68
C GLU A 54 41.01 -10.84 -19.47
N ILE A 55 39.72 -10.69 -19.15
CA ILE A 55 39.26 -9.94 -17.98
C ILE A 55 39.78 -10.58 -16.69
N LYS A 56 39.76 -11.93 -16.60
CA LYS A 56 40.29 -12.65 -15.44
C LYS A 56 41.80 -12.45 -15.30
N GLU A 57 42.55 -12.43 -16.40
CA GLU A 57 43.99 -12.17 -16.38
C GLU A 57 44.30 -10.74 -15.94
N LEU A 58 43.56 -9.75 -16.42
CA LEU A 58 43.65 -8.36 -15.94
C LEU A 58 43.33 -8.24 -14.45
N MET A 59 42.30 -8.95 -13.96
CA MET A 59 41.96 -8.99 -12.53
C MET A 59 43.09 -9.63 -11.70
N LYS A 60 43.67 -10.74 -12.17
CA LYS A 60 44.84 -11.36 -11.51
C LYS A 60 46.01 -10.40 -11.45
N ASN A 61 46.30 -9.68 -12.54
CA ASN A 61 47.38 -8.71 -12.58
C ASN A 61 47.13 -7.54 -11.60
N ARG A 62 45.90 -7.00 -11.58
CA ARG A 62 45.48 -5.99 -10.60
C ARG A 62 45.72 -6.47 -9.17
N ASP A 63 45.35 -7.71 -8.85
CA ASP A 63 45.48 -8.26 -7.49
C ASP A 63 46.93 -8.51 -7.11
N LYS A 64 47.79 -8.89 -8.07
CA LYS A 64 49.25 -8.94 -7.89
C LYS A 64 49.81 -7.56 -7.56
N LEU A 65 49.48 -6.53 -8.36
CA LEU A 65 49.93 -5.16 -8.14
C LEU A 65 49.41 -4.58 -6.82
N HIS A 66 48.19 -4.92 -6.40
CA HIS A 66 47.66 -4.51 -5.10
C HIS A 66 48.45 -5.13 -3.94
N LYS A 67 48.81 -6.43 -4.04
CA LYS A 67 49.65 -7.10 -3.05
C LYS A 67 51.05 -6.48 -3.00
N LEU A 68 51.64 -6.15 -4.15
CA LEU A 68 52.94 -5.48 -4.24
C LEU A 68 52.90 -4.10 -3.58
N ALA A 69 51.95 -3.23 -3.98
CA ALA A 69 51.79 -1.89 -3.42
C ALA A 69 51.55 -1.89 -1.89
N ARG A 70 50.84 -2.90 -1.37
CA ARG A 70 50.67 -3.07 0.09
C ARG A 70 51.95 -3.44 0.82
N ARG A 71 52.87 -4.17 0.16
CA ARG A 71 54.17 -4.58 0.72
C ARG A 71 55.20 -3.45 0.64
N THR A 72 55.38 -2.87 -0.53
CA THR A 72 56.42 -1.86 -0.80
C THR A 72 56.03 -0.47 -0.28
N LYS A 73 54.73 -0.17 -0.21
CA LYS A 73 54.17 1.15 0.14
C LYS A 73 54.68 2.31 -0.74
N MET A 74 55.33 2.02 -1.87
CA MET A 74 55.86 3.02 -2.80
C MET A 74 54.72 3.68 -3.60
N THR A 75 54.86 4.97 -3.88
CA THR A 75 53.89 5.76 -4.64
C THR A 75 53.71 5.25 -6.08
N THR A 76 54.80 4.80 -6.71
CA THR A 76 54.82 4.22 -8.06
C THR A 76 53.99 2.94 -8.17
N ASP A 77 54.10 2.04 -7.19
CA ASP A 77 53.33 0.79 -7.15
C ASP A 77 51.84 1.04 -6.93
N TRP A 78 51.49 2.03 -6.11
CA TRP A 78 50.10 2.46 -5.95
C TRP A 78 49.53 3.06 -7.25
N GLU A 79 50.33 3.80 -8.02
CA GLU A 79 49.89 4.33 -9.32
C GLU A 79 49.71 3.21 -10.35
N ASN A 80 50.65 2.27 -10.43
CA ASN A 80 50.53 1.06 -11.27
C ASN A 80 49.26 0.26 -10.95
N TYR A 81 48.96 0.05 -9.65
CA TYR A 81 47.70 -0.55 -9.22
C TYR A 81 46.48 0.27 -9.67
N ARG A 82 46.49 1.60 -9.53
CA ARG A 82 45.37 2.47 -9.94
C ARG A 82 45.14 2.43 -11.44
N VAL A 83 46.18 2.39 -12.26
CA VAL A 83 46.10 2.23 -13.72
C VAL A 83 45.47 0.88 -14.07
N CYS A 84 46.01 -0.22 -13.52
CA CYS A 84 45.46 -1.56 -13.76
C CYS A 84 44.02 -1.71 -13.26
N ARG A 85 43.67 -1.12 -12.11
CA ARG A 85 42.30 -1.05 -11.59
C ARG A 85 41.36 -0.31 -12.53
N ARG A 86 41.80 0.80 -13.15
CA ARG A 86 41.04 1.54 -14.16
C ARG A 86 40.83 0.70 -15.43
N ALA A 87 41.86 0.00 -15.88
CA ALA A 87 41.79 -0.91 -17.03
C ALA A 87 40.78 -2.05 -16.80
N VAL A 88 40.85 -2.74 -15.65
CA VAL A 88 39.87 -3.77 -15.27
C VAL A 88 38.45 -3.21 -15.25
N LYS A 89 38.24 -2.02 -14.65
CA LYS A 89 36.92 -1.37 -14.65
C LYS A 89 36.41 -1.06 -16.06
N LYS A 90 37.28 -0.60 -16.97
CA LYS A 90 36.93 -0.33 -18.37
C LYS A 90 36.54 -1.62 -19.10
N ALA A 91 37.35 -2.67 -18.96
CA ALA A 91 37.12 -3.96 -19.59
C ALA A 91 35.82 -4.65 -19.13
N LEU A 92 35.39 -4.41 -17.87
CA LEU A 92 34.14 -4.96 -17.34
C LEU A 92 32.87 -4.22 -17.80
N ARG A 93 32.96 -2.95 -18.21
CA ARG A 93 31.78 -2.09 -18.46
C ARG A 93 30.97 -2.54 -19.67
N GLU A 94 31.61 -2.68 -20.83
CA GLU A 94 30.91 -3.03 -22.08
C GLU A 94 30.29 -4.42 -22.04
N PRO A 95 30.99 -5.49 -21.60
CA PRO A 95 30.39 -6.81 -21.49
C PRO A 95 29.23 -6.86 -20.49
N ALA A 96 29.34 -6.17 -19.35
CA ALA A 96 28.26 -6.07 -18.37
C ALA A 96 27.02 -5.37 -18.96
N ARG A 97 27.22 -4.25 -19.67
CA ARG A 97 26.13 -3.51 -20.32
C ARG A 97 25.43 -4.36 -21.37
N LYS A 98 26.20 -4.97 -22.29
CA LYS A 98 25.64 -5.85 -23.34
C LYS A 98 24.85 -7.01 -22.75
N TYR A 99 25.38 -7.64 -21.70
CA TYR A 99 24.68 -8.72 -21.01
C TYR A 99 23.34 -8.26 -20.42
N VAL A 100 23.35 -7.17 -19.64
CA VAL A 100 22.12 -6.65 -19.01
C VAL A 100 21.11 -6.17 -20.04
N GLN A 101 21.56 -5.50 -21.10
CA GLN A 101 20.71 -5.07 -22.20
C GLN A 101 20.05 -6.27 -22.89
N ASN A 102 20.80 -7.32 -23.19
CA ASN A 102 20.25 -8.56 -23.78
C ASN A 102 19.24 -9.24 -22.85
N GLU A 103 19.52 -9.30 -21.55
CA GLU A 103 18.58 -9.88 -20.58
C GLU A 103 17.31 -9.04 -20.42
N ILE A 104 17.42 -7.71 -20.53
CA ILE A 104 16.25 -6.81 -20.57
C ILE A 104 15.42 -7.05 -21.83
N HIS A 105 16.06 -7.13 -23.02
CA HIS A 105 15.35 -7.37 -24.28
C HIS A 105 14.68 -8.74 -24.35
N LYS A 106 15.31 -9.79 -23.81
CA LYS A 106 14.69 -11.12 -23.69
C LYS A 106 13.47 -11.13 -22.79
N ASN A 107 13.41 -10.23 -21.80
CA ASN A 107 12.36 -10.16 -20.80
C ASN A 107 11.38 -9.00 -21.07
N LEU A 108 10.57 -9.14 -22.12
CA LEU A 108 9.60 -8.11 -22.55
C LEU A 108 8.55 -7.76 -21.49
N LYS A 109 8.21 -8.69 -20.58
CA LYS A 109 7.30 -8.42 -19.45
C LYS A 109 7.98 -7.50 -18.41
N ARG A 110 7.34 -6.37 -18.07
CA ARG A 110 7.84 -5.39 -17.08
C ARG A 110 8.31 -6.01 -15.76
N SER A 111 7.61 -7.02 -15.24
CA SER A 111 7.98 -7.71 -13.99
C SER A 111 9.33 -8.43 -14.08
N SER A 112 9.59 -9.08 -15.22
CA SER A 112 10.81 -9.85 -15.46
C SER A 112 11.98 -8.91 -15.73
N MET A 113 11.76 -7.85 -16.52
CA MET A 113 12.71 -6.74 -16.68
C MET A 113 13.13 -6.15 -15.33
N TRP A 114 12.15 -5.86 -14.45
CA TRP A 114 12.45 -5.34 -13.11
C TRP A 114 13.22 -6.33 -12.22
N LYS A 115 13.13 -7.63 -12.47
CA LYS A 115 13.94 -8.63 -11.75
C LYS A 115 15.42 -8.50 -12.14
N VAL A 116 15.70 -8.36 -13.44
CA VAL A 116 17.06 -8.14 -13.96
C VAL A 116 17.65 -6.88 -13.37
N ILE A 117 16.95 -5.74 -13.48
CA ILE A 117 17.46 -4.46 -12.99
C ILE A 117 17.69 -4.49 -11.46
N ARG A 118 16.76 -5.06 -10.67
CA ARG A 118 16.92 -5.17 -9.21
C ARG A 118 18.13 -6.00 -8.79
N ASN A 119 18.57 -6.95 -9.61
CA ASN A 119 19.77 -7.74 -9.35
C ASN A 119 21.05 -6.96 -9.62
N CYS A 120 20.99 -5.92 -10.48
CA CYS A 120 22.12 -5.05 -10.77
C CYS A 120 22.26 -3.90 -9.76
N LEU A 121 21.16 -3.47 -9.13
CA LEU A 121 21.20 -2.39 -8.13
C LEU A 121 21.89 -2.86 -6.85
N PRO A 122 22.78 -2.04 -6.25
CA PRO A 122 23.38 -2.36 -4.95
C PRO A 122 22.30 -2.59 -3.91
N ARG A 123 22.29 -3.76 -3.28
CA ARG A 123 21.43 -4.03 -2.13
C ARG A 123 22.11 -3.45 -0.88
N LYS A 124 21.32 -2.98 0.10
CA LYS A 124 21.82 -2.99 1.47
C LYS A 124 22.14 -4.46 1.76
N GLU A 125 23.31 -4.76 2.32
CA GLU A 125 23.61 -6.11 2.76
C GLU A 125 22.44 -6.56 3.64
N SER A 126 21.68 -7.56 3.17
CA SER A 126 20.79 -8.29 4.06
C SER A 126 21.73 -9.11 4.90
N THR A 127 22.17 -8.57 6.03
CA THR A 127 22.63 -9.42 7.11
C THR A 127 21.54 -10.46 7.30
N GLU A 128 21.87 -11.74 7.10
CA GLU A 128 21.03 -12.80 7.62
C GLU A 128 20.72 -12.42 9.06
N LEU A 129 19.43 -12.36 9.39
CA LEU A 129 18.98 -12.06 10.74
C LEU A 129 19.58 -13.14 11.63
N LYS A 130 20.60 -12.76 12.42
CA LYS A 130 21.26 -13.66 13.33
C LYS A 130 20.41 -13.72 14.58
N HIS A 131 19.84 -14.89 14.82
CA HIS A 131 19.11 -15.16 16.04
C HIS A 131 20.12 -15.40 17.17
N SER A 132 19.96 -14.65 18.27
CA SER A 132 20.72 -14.83 19.50
C SER A 132 20.08 -15.89 20.40
N ARG A 133 18.75 -16.04 20.29
CA ARG A 133 17.93 -16.98 21.07
C ARG A 133 17.73 -18.30 20.33
N ASN A 134 17.28 -19.31 21.07
CA ASN A 134 16.85 -20.59 20.51
C ASN A 134 15.63 -20.39 19.60
N ILE A 135 15.76 -20.76 18.32
CA ILE A 135 14.70 -20.56 17.32
C ILE A 135 13.44 -21.35 17.67
N THR A 136 13.56 -22.52 18.30
CA THR A 136 12.40 -23.36 18.66
C THR A 136 11.54 -22.67 19.72
N GLU A 137 12.14 -22.05 20.73
CA GLU A 137 11.40 -21.26 21.72
C GLU A 137 10.82 -20.00 21.09
N LEU A 138 11.57 -19.37 20.18
CA LEU A 138 11.16 -18.14 19.51
C LEU A 138 9.91 -18.35 18.64
N VAL A 139 9.81 -19.47 17.91
CA VAL A 139 8.61 -19.75 17.10
C VAL A 139 7.37 -19.95 17.96
N GLU A 140 7.49 -20.58 19.13
CA GLU A 140 6.37 -20.76 20.06
C GLU A 140 5.94 -19.46 20.74
N GLU A 141 6.91 -18.63 21.14
CA GLU A 141 6.64 -17.29 21.68
C GLU A 141 5.88 -16.44 20.65
N PHE A 142 6.35 -16.45 19.39
CA PHE A 142 5.69 -15.72 18.31
C PHE A 142 4.30 -16.28 18.03
N ASN A 143 4.13 -17.60 18.01
CA ASN A 143 2.84 -18.22 17.79
C ASN A 143 1.84 -17.82 18.86
N SER A 144 2.25 -17.93 20.13
CA SER A 144 1.45 -17.52 21.30
C SER A 144 1.10 -16.04 21.27
N PHE A 145 2.04 -15.18 20.89
CA PHE A 145 1.81 -13.72 20.81
C PHE A 145 0.88 -13.31 19.66
N PHE A 146 0.89 -14.05 18.55
CA PHE A 146 0.04 -13.79 17.39
C PHE A 146 -1.35 -14.41 17.49
N THR A 147 -1.58 -15.33 18.43
CA THR A 147 -2.91 -15.88 18.70
C THR A 147 -3.60 -15.15 19.84
N PRO A 148 -4.73 -14.47 19.60
CA PRO A 148 -5.56 -13.96 20.68
C PRO A 148 -6.35 -15.09 21.34
N VAL A 149 -6.47 -15.08 22.67
CA VAL A 149 -7.31 -16.03 23.43
C VAL A 149 -8.76 -15.47 23.49
N GLY A 150 -9.77 -16.30 23.22
CA GLY A 150 -11.16 -15.86 23.15
C GLY A 150 -12.19 -17.01 23.14
N ILE A 151 -13.43 -16.69 23.52
CA ILE A 151 -14.57 -17.63 23.64
C ILE A 151 -15.16 -17.94 22.25
N LYS A 152 -15.83 -19.10 22.08
CA LYS A 152 -16.48 -19.53 20.82
C LYS A 152 -17.47 -18.49 20.26
N ALA A 153 -17.28 -18.11 19.00
CA ALA A 153 -17.99 -17.00 18.36
C ALA A 153 -19.51 -17.20 18.14
N SER A 154 -19.98 -18.45 18.02
CA SER A 154 -21.38 -18.74 17.64
C SER A 154 -22.38 -18.47 18.76
N GLU A 155 -22.00 -18.80 20.00
CA GLU A 155 -22.87 -18.63 21.17
C GLU A 155 -22.96 -17.15 21.54
N SER A 156 -21.83 -16.44 21.52
CA SER A 156 -21.73 -15.00 21.77
C SER A 156 -22.50 -14.16 20.74
N ALA A 157 -22.48 -14.51 19.44
CA ALA A 157 -23.18 -13.76 18.41
C ALA A 157 -24.71 -13.78 18.63
N THR A 158 -25.24 -14.95 18.98
CA THR A 158 -26.68 -15.15 19.22
C THR A 158 -27.16 -14.36 20.45
N ALA A 159 -26.33 -14.32 21.51
CA ALA A 159 -26.59 -13.50 22.69
C ALA A 159 -26.60 -12.00 22.37
N LEU A 160 -25.65 -11.52 21.54
CA LEU A 160 -25.59 -10.12 21.12
C LEU A 160 -26.80 -9.71 20.27
N LEU A 161 -27.24 -10.55 19.33
CA LEU A 161 -28.43 -10.27 18.51
C LEU A 161 -29.69 -10.09 19.36
N THR A 162 -29.87 -10.98 20.34
CA THR A 162 -30.99 -10.92 21.29
C THR A 162 -30.91 -9.67 22.15
N LYS A 163 -29.70 -9.30 22.60
CA LYS A 163 -29.47 -8.09 23.42
C LYS A 163 -29.84 -6.79 22.68
N TYR A 164 -29.62 -6.71 21.37
CA TYR A 164 -29.79 -5.48 20.58
C TYR A 164 -31.08 -5.44 19.72
N ASN A 165 -31.97 -6.43 19.82
CA ASN A 165 -33.23 -6.51 19.05
C ASN A 165 -33.07 -6.18 17.56
N LEU A 166 -31.97 -6.65 16.94
CA LEU A 166 -31.64 -6.29 15.56
C LEU A 166 -32.58 -7.02 14.58
N PRO A 167 -33.27 -6.32 13.66
CA PRO A 167 -34.15 -6.94 12.70
C PRO A 167 -33.35 -7.83 11.73
N THR A 168 -33.82 -9.07 11.55
CA THR A 168 -33.26 -9.96 10.52
C THR A 168 -33.89 -9.57 9.19
N ILE A 169 -33.21 -8.71 8.43
CA ILE A 169 -33.65 -8.34 7.09
C ILE A 169 -33.19 -9.46 6.14
N ASP A 170 -34.12 -10.33 5.73
CA ASP A 170 -33.88 -11.33 4.70
C ASP A 170 -33.85 -10.63 3.32
N LEU A 171 -32.68 -10.14 2.93
CA LEU A 171 -32.41 -9.82 1.53
C LEU A 171 -31.84 -11.06 0.86
N PRO A 172 -32.42 -11.53 -0.26
CA PRO A 172 -31.87 -12.67 -0.98
C PRO A 172 -30.56 -12.24 -1.65
N VAL A 173 -29.45 -12.58 -1.02
CA VAL A 173 -28.17 -12.79 -1.71
C VAL A 173 -27.95 -14.29 -1.75
N PRO A 174 -28.32 -15.02 -2.82
CA PRO A 174 -27.67 -16.30 -3.01
C PRO A 174 -26.20 -16.00 -3.29
N ALA A 175 -25.30 -16.76 -2.64
CA ALA A 175 -23.97 -16.93 -3.18
C ALA A 175 -24.17 -17.52 -4.59
N ARG A 176 -24.06 -16.67 -5.62
CA ARG A 176 -24.38 -17.10 -6.98
C ARG A 176 -23.36 -18.15 -7.40
N PRO A 177 -23.79 -19.28 -7.99
CA PRO A 177 -22.87 -20.20 -8.62
C PRO A 177 -21.99 -19.45 -9.63
N VAL A 178 -20.74 -19.86 -9.73
CA VAL A 178 -19.77 -19.31 -10.68
C VAL A 178 -19.51 -20.29 -11.80
N SER A 179 -19.23 -19.74 -12.99
CA SER A 179 -18.84 -20.53 -14.15
C SER A 179 -17.34 -20.82 -14.14
N CYS A 180 -16.91 -21.82 -14.94
CA CYS A 180 -15.48 -22.06 -15.17
C CYS A 180 -14.77 -20.83 -15.75
N SER A 181 -15.45 -20.03 -16.59
CA SER A 181 -14.91 -18.79 -17.13
C SER A 181 -14.60 -17.77 -16.02
N ASP A 182 -15.50 -17.61 -15.05
CA ASP A 182 -15.29 -16.70 -13.91
C ASP A 182 -14.07 -17.12 -13.08
N VAL A 183 -13.98 -18.43 -12.77
CA VAL A 183 -12.87 -19.00 -12.00
C VAL A 183 -11.54 -18.87 -12.77
N GLN A 184 -11.55 -19.10 -14.08
CA GLN A 184 -10.37 -18.94 -14.94
C GLN A 184 -9.88 -17.49 -14.96
N GLN A 185 -10.78 -16.52 -15.12
CA GLN A 185 -10.42 -15.10 -15.06
C GLN A 185 -9.78 -14.73 -13.72
N ILE A 186 -10.34 -15.24 -12.62
CA ILE A 186 -9.77 -15.05 -11.27
C ILE A 186 -8.37 -15.65 -11.17
N ILE A 187 -8.19 -16.91 -11.57
CA ILE A 187 -6.88 -17.60 -11.57
C ILE A 187 -5.85 -16.76 -12.33
N MET A 188 -6.19 -16.33 -13.56
CA MET A 188 -5.28 -15.61 -14.43
C MET A 188 -4.92 -14.22 -13.88
N SER A 189 -5.81 -13.58 -13.11
CA SER A 189 -5.58 -12.29 -12.46
C SER A 189 -4.51 -12.33 -11.35
N PHE A 190 -4.28 -13.49 -10.72
CA PHE A 190 -3.31 -13.59 -9.63
C PHE A 190 -1.86 -13.51 -10.12
N SER A 191 -0.97 -12.97 -9.29
CA SER A 191 0.47 -12.99 -9.56
C SER A 191 1.05 -14.40 -9.37
N SER A 192 1.79 -14.91 -10.34
CA SER A 192 2.34 -16.29 -10.31
C SER A 192 3.42 -16.54 -9.25
N ASN A 193 4.17 -15.49 -8.85
CA ASN A 193 5.42 -15.63 -8.07
C ASN A 193 5.27 -15.30 -6.57
N LYS A 194 4.06 -15.41 -6.00
CA LYS A 194 3.87 -15.23 -4.55
C LYS A 194 4.24 -16.51 -3.81
N ALA A 195 4.66 -16.37 -2.55
CA ALA A 195 4.96 -17.51 -1.69
C ALA A 195 3.70 -18.38 -1.51
N PRO A 196 3.82 -19.71 -1.65
CA PRO A 196 2.71 -20.64 -1.45
C PRO A 196 2.40 -20.84 0.04
N GLY A 197 1.27 -21.50 0.31
CA GLY A 197 0.89 -21.90 1.67
C GLY A 197 1.57 -23.20 2.10
N LEU A 198 0.89 -23.94 2.98
CA LEU A 198 1.38 -25.20 3.55
C LEU A 198 1.53 -26.32 2.53
N ASP A 199 0.67 -26.34 1.51
CA ASP A 199 0.71 -27.28 0.38
C ASP A 199 1.93 -27.10 -0.52
N LYS A 200 2.68 -25.99 -0.36
CA LYS A 200 3.83 -25.60 -1.19
C LYS A 200 3.51 -25.49 -2.68
N VAL A 201 2.23 -25.39 -3.06
CA VAL A 201 1.80 -25.24 -4.45
C VAL A 201 1.72 -23.75 -4.81
N PRO A 202 2.60 -23.24 -5.69
CA PRO A 202 2.53 -21.85 -6.11
C PRO A 202 1.41 -21.64 -7.14
N MET A 203 0.91 -20.40 -7.22
CA MET A 203 -0.13 -20.02 -8.17
C MET A 203 0.29 -20.23 -9.65
N SER A 204 1.59 -20.25 -9.96
CA SER A 204 2.07 -20.63 -11.30
C SER A 204 1.65 -22.04 -11.70
N ILE A 205 1.75 -23.00 -10.78
CA ILE A 205 1.38 -24.39 -11.05
C ILE A 205 -0.14 -24.53 -11.22
N ILE A 206 -0.94 -23.80 -10.44
CA ILE A 206 -2.40 -23.75 -10.61
C ILE A 206 -2.77 -23.20 -11.99
N LYS A 207 -2.06 -22.16 -12.48
CA LYS A 207 -2.28 -21.61 -13.82
C LYS A 207 -1.94 -22.62 -14.92
N ASP A 208 -0.80 -23.29 -14.80
CA ASP A 208 -0.34 -24.27 -15.78
C ASP A 208 -1.25 -25.50 -15.81
N ALA A 209 -1.77 -25.92 -14.65
CA ALA A 209 -2.72 -27.03 -14.51
C ALA A 209 -4.17 -26.65 -14.87
N SER A 210 -4.50 -25.35 -14.92
CA SER A 210 -5.86 -24.84 -15.06
C SER A 210 -6.68 -25.49 -16.18
N PRO A 211 -6.15 -25.80 -17.38
CA PRO A 211 -6.93 -26.43 -18.44
C PRO A 211 -7.57 -27.78 -18.04
N TYR A 212 -6.98 -28.48 -17.07
CA TYR A 212 -7.44 -29.81 -16.64
C TYR A 212 -8.22 -29.78 -15.33
N ILE A 213 -7.83 -28.93 -14.39
CA ILE A 213 -8.42 -28.88 -13.04
C ILE A 213 -9.56 -27.88 -12.90
N LEU A 214 -9.80 -27.03 -13.90
CA LEU A 214 -10.74 -25.92 -13.79
C LEU A 214 -12.20 -26.36 -13.53
N PRO A 215 -12.76 -27.38 -14.21
CA PRO A 215 -14.12 -27.85 -13.91
C PRO A 215 -14.27 -28.31 -12.46
N GLU A 216 -13.33 -29.15 -12.00
CA GLU A 216 -13.28 -29.68 -10.64
C GLU A 216 -13.16 -28.59 -9.58
N LEU A 217 -12.25 -27.64 -9.80
CA LEU A 217 -12.07 -26.51 -8.89
C LEU A 217 -13.31 -25.61 -8.84
N THR A 218 -13.98 -25.42 -9.98
CA THR A 218 -15.22 -24.65 -10.05
C THR A 218 -16.32 -25.33 -9.26
N ASP A 219 -16.43 -26.66 -9.38
CA ASP A 219 -17.40 -27.47 -8.65
C ASP A 219 -17.16 -27.44 -7.14
N ILE A 220 -15.91 -27.57 -6.67
CA ILE A 220 -15.56 -27.43 -5.25
C ILE A 220 -15.99 -26.06 -4.70
N ILE A 221 -15.74 -24.98 -5.46
CA ILE A 221 -16.15 -23.63 -5.06
C ILE A 221 -17.68 -23.54 -4.99
N ASN A 222 -18.39 -24.03 -6.00
CA ASN A 222 -19.85 -24.00 -6.02
C ASN A 222 -20.46 -24.83 -4.89
N CYS A 223 -19.94 -26.04 -4.64
CA CYS A 223 -20.32 -26.88 -3.51
C CYS A 223 -20.09 -26.16 -2.17
N SER A 224 -18.96 -25.46 -2.00
CA SER A 224 -18.71 -24.62 -0.81
C SER A 224 -19.79 -23.56 -0.60
N LEU A 225 -20.16 -22.85 -1.67
CA LEU A 225 -21.19 -21.80 -1.63
C LEU A 225 -22.58 -22.36 -1.36
N LEU A 226 -22.96 -23.46 -2.03
CA LEU A 226 -24.25 -24.12 -1.90
C LEU A 226 -24.46 -24.70 -0.50
N THR A 227 -23.44 -25.40 0.03
CA THR A 227 -23.50 -26.00 1.37
C THR A 227 -23.24 -25.01 2.49
N SER A 228 -22.91 -23.75 2.16
CA SER A 228 -22.51 -22.71 3.13
C SER A 228 -21.35 -23.13 4.03
N LYS A 229 -20.46 -23.99 3.52
CA LYS A 229 -19.29 -24.52 4.25
C LYS A 229 -18.00 -24.09 3.56
N TYR A 230 -17.11 -23.46 4.32
CA TYR A 230 -15.74 -23.22 3.90
C TYR A 230 -14.86 -24.44 4.23
N PRO A 231 -14.15 -25.03 3.25
CA PRO A 231 -13.38 -26.25 3.46
C PRO A 231 -12.35 -26.18 4.58
N THR A 232 -12.28 -27.25 5.38
CA THR A 232 -11.43 -27.33 6.58
C THR A 232 -9.95 -27.25 6.26
N LEU A 233 -9.49 -27.90 5.19
CA LEU A 233 -8.08 -27.86 4.75
C LEU A 233 -7.63 -26.43 4.38
N TRP A 234 -8.56 -25.55 4.01
CA TRP A 234 -8.25 -24.14 3.70
C TRP A 234 -8.20 -23.22 4.93
N LYS A 235 -8.51 -23.73 6.12
CA LYS A 235 -8.57 -22.95 7.37
C LYS A 235 -7.23 -22.84 8.09
N MET A 236 -6.24 -23.65 7.71
CA MET A 236 -4.90 -23.62 8.27
C MET A 236 -3.98 -22.66 7.51
N ALA A 237 -3.19 -21.87 8.23
CA ALA A 237 -2.25 -20.90 7.65
C ALA A 237 -0.83 -21.08 8.18
N GLU A 238 0.16 -20.87 7.31
CA GLU A 238 1.56 -20.71 7.74
C GLU A 238 1.87 -19.23 7.94
N VAL A 239 2.22 -18.82 9.16
CA VAL A 239 2.53 -17.44 9.50
C VAL A 239 4.03 -17.19 9.45
N VAL A 240 4.44 -16.18 8.69
CA VAL A 240 5.83 -15.73 8.62
C VAL A 240 5.95 -14.35 9.27
N PRO A 241 6.74 -14.20 10.35
CA PRO A 241 6.98 -12.90 10.96
C PRO A 241 7.79 -12.00 10.03
N LEU A 242 7.28 -10.80 9.75
CA LEU A 242 7.99 -9.76 9.00
C LEU A 242 8.29 -8.55 9.88
N LEU A 243 9.57 -8.23 10.04
CA LEU A 243 10.02 -7.09 10.84
C LEU A 243 9.43 -5.77 10.34
N LYS A 244 8.79 -5.03 11.26
CA LYS A 244 8.35 -3.64 11.08
C LYS A 244 9.54 -2.70 11.30
N ASP A 245 10.10 -2.76 12.49
CA ASP A 245 11.17 -1.91 13.03
C ASP A 245 11.73 -2.52 14.33
N GLY A 246 12.83 -1.97 14.85
CA GLY A 246 13.42 -2.47 16.10
C GLY A 246 14.08 -3.84 15.96
N ASP A 247 14.06 -4.61 17.06
CA ASP A 247 14.64 -5.95 17.14
C ASP A 247 13.67 -7.01 16.59
N HIS A 248 14.20 -7.86 15.71
CA HIS A 248 13.50 -8.95 15.06
C HIS A 248 13.13 -10.12 15.97
N GLU A 249 13.77 -10.29 17.13
CA GLU A 249 13.42 -11.35 18.10
C GLU A 249 12.27 -10.95 19.03
N ILE A 250 11.76 -9.72 18.92
CA ILE A 250 10.59 -9.26 19.68
C ILE A 250 9.34 -9.40 18.81
N ALA A 251 8.34 -10.16 19.28
CA ALA A 251 7.14 -10.45 18.48
C ALA A 251 6.32 -9.19 18.10
N ASP A 252 6.22 -8.19 18.97
CA ASP A 252 5.47 -6.93 18.71
C ASP A 252 6.04 -6.11 17.53
N ASN A 253 7.36 -6.19 17.37
CA ASN A 253 8.12 -5.57 16.29
C ASN A 253 7.87 -6.25 14.93
N ASN A 254 7.15 -7.37 14.89
CA ASN A 254 6.90 -8.15 13.68
C ASN A 254 5.41 -8.12 13.26
N ARG A 255 5.16 -8.30 11.96
CA ARG A 255 3.83 -8.53 11.38
C ARG A 255 3.62 -10.01 11.10
N PRO A 256 2.52 -10.62 11.56
CA PRO A 256 2.22 -12.02 11.27
C PRO A 256 1.64 -12.20 9.87
N VAL A 257 2.48 -12.40 8.84
CA VAL A 257 1.95 -12.59 7.47
C VAL A 257 1.50 -14.03 7.25
N SER A 258 0.21 -14.22 7.03
CA SER A 258 -0.39 -15.53 6.77
C SER A 258 -0.24 -15.95 5.29
N LEU A 259 0.52 -17.02 5.05
CA LEU A 259 0.63 -17.70 3.77
C LEU A 259 -0.50 -18.73 3.64
N LEU A 260 -1.57 -18.33 2.95
CA LEU A 260 -2.69 -19.22 2.65
C LEU A 260 -2.47 -20.04 1.37
N ILE A 261 -3.12 -21.20 1.32
CA ILE A 261 -3.21 -22.09 0.16
C ILE A 261 -3.66 -21.31 -1.08
N ALA A 262 -3.04 -21.59 -2.22
CA ALA A 262 -3.29 -20.83 -3.45
C ALA A 262 -4.77 -20.93 -3.89
N VAL A 263 -5.32 -22.13 -3.82
CA VAL A 263 -6.71 -22.43 -4.20
C VAL A 263 -7.72 -21.75 -3.28
N SER A 264 -7.44 -21.67 -1.97
CA SER A 264 -8.34 -21.01 -1.02
C SER A 264 -8.56 -19.53 -1.38
N LYS A 265 -7.50 -18.84 -1.83
CA LYS A 265 -7.57 -17.44 -2.28
C LYS A 265 -8.47 -17.24 -3.50
N ILE A 266 -8.63 -18.26 -4.34
CA ILE A 266 -9.54 -18.23 -5.49
C ILE A 266 -10.98 -18.21 -4.99
N CYS A 267 -11.33 -19.10 -4.06
CA CYS A 267 -12.65 -19.12 -3.43
C CYS A 267 -12.94 -17.82 -2.69
N GLU A 268 -12.00 -17.33 -1.88
CA GLU A 268 -12.14 -16.03 -1.20
C GLU A 268 -12.34 -14.87 -2.19
N ARG A 269 -11.69 -14.90 -3.37
CA ARG A 269 -11.87 -13.88 -4.40
C ARG A 269 -13.26 -13.95 -5.04
N VAL A 270 -13.79 -15.16 -5.27
CA VAL A 270 -15.16 -15.34 -5.75
C VAL A 270 -16.14 -14.66 -4.79
N VAL A 271 -16.05 -14.98 -3.50
CA VAL A 271 -16.94 -14.38 -2.48
C VAL A 271 -16.73 -12.88 -2.36
N LEU A 272 -15.47 -12.40 -2.39
CA LEU A 272 -15.16 -10.98 -2.31
C LEU A 272 -15.80 -10.20 -3.46
N ASN A 273 -15.72 -10.70 -4.69
CA ASN A 273 -16.30 -10.04 -5.85
C ASN A 273 -17.82 -9.88 -5.66
N GLN A 274 -18.51 -10.97 -5.28
CA GLN A 274 -19.96 -10.94 -5.03
C GLN A 274 -20.34 -10.00 -3.87
N LEU A 275 -19.59 -10.04 -2.77
CA LEU A 275 -19.83 -9.16 -1.62
C LEU A 275 -19.61 -7.68 -1.96
N THR A 276 -18.55 -7.37 -2.70
CA THR A 276 -18.23 -5.99 -3.09
C THR A 276 -19.27 -5.43 -4.05
N ASP A 277 -19.74 -6.25 -5.00
CA ASP A 277 -20.83 -5.89 -5.92
C ASP A 277 -22.11 -5.56 -5.14
N TYR A 278 -22.50 -6.43 -4.19
CA TYR A 278 -23.66 -6.21 -3.32
C TYR A 278 -23.55 -4.93 -2.49
N MET A 279 -22.42 -4.74 -1.79
CA MET A 279 -22.18 -3.56 -0.95
C MET A 279 -22.25 -2.26 -1.76
N SER A 280 -21.77 -2.28 -3.00
CA SER A 280 -21.80 -1.14 -3.91
C SER A 280 -23.22 -0.86 -4.42
N GLN A 281 -23.91 -1.88 -4.92
CA GLN A 281 -25.28 -1.76 -5.47
C GLN A 281 -26.28 -1.29 -4.41
N ARG A 282 -26.14 -1.76 -3.16
CA ARG A 282 -27.00 -1.39 -2.03
C ARG A 282 -26.50 -0.19 -1.25
N LYS A 283 -25.42 0.48 -1.70
CA LYS A 283 -24.81 1.65 -1.04
C LYS A 283 -24.58 1.45 0.47
N ARG A 284 -24.02 0.30 0.84
CA ARG A 284 -23.81 -0.09 2.25
C ARG A 284 -22.45 0.36 2.82
N TYR A 285 -21.55 0.82 1.97
CA TYR A 285 -20.29 1.41 2.43
C TYR A 285 -20.53 2.80 3.00
N THR A 286 -19.92 3.09 4.15
CA THR A 286 -19.79 4.47 4.64
C THR A 286 -19.02 5.33 3.64
N GLU A 287 -19.38 6.59 3.51
CA GLU A 287 -18.66 7.55 2.66
C GLU A 287 -17.32 7.96 3.27
N HIS A 288 -17.16 7.77 4.58
CA HIS A 288 -16.00 8.18 5.37
C HIS A 288 -14.88 7.12 5.49
N GLN A 289 -14.90 6.11 4.62
CA GLN A 289 -13.87 5.08 4.54
C GLN A 289 -13.30 5.07 3.12
N SER A 290 -12.01 5.40 2.99
CA SER A 290 -11.31 5.48 1.70
C SER A 290 -10.39 4.28 1.41
N GLY A 291 -10.14 3.43 2.39
CA GLY A 291 -9.27 2.25 2.28
C GLY A 291 -9.91 1.11 1.47
N ASN A 292 -9.12 0.46 0.61
CA ASN A 292 -9.54 -0.69 -0.22
C ASN A 292 -10.79 -0.45 -1.10
N ARG A 293 -11.10 0.80 -1.43
CA ARG A 293 -12.21 1.15 -2.31
C ARG A 293 -11.73 1.59 -3.68
N LYS A 294 -12.49 1.22 -4.71
CA LYS A 294 -12.25 1.69 -6.07
C LYS A 294 -12.31 3.22 -6.10
N LEU A 295 -11.45 3.85 -6.89
CA LEU A 295 -11.32 5.31 -7.05
C LEU A 295 -10.82 6.08 -5.81
N HIS A 296 -10.64 5.43 -4.67
CA HIS A 296 -10.11 6.06 -3.46
C HIS A 296 -8.62 5.74 -3.31
N SER A 297 -7.86 6.67 -2.73
CA SER A 297 -6.45 6.46 -2.39
C SER A 297 -6.04 7.29 -1.18
N THR A 298 -4.83 7.04 -0.68
CA THR A 298 -4.21 7.90 0.33
C THR A 298 -4.12 9.36 -0.13
N GLU A 299 -3.81 9.59 -1.41
CA GLU A 299 -3.79 10.93 -2.00
C GLU A 299 -5.17 11.60 -1.91
N THR A 300 -6.24 10.99 -2.42
CA THR A 300 -7.59 11.59 -2.44
C THR A 300 -8.10 11.95 -1.06
N LEU A 301 -7.91 11.05 -0.07
CA LEU A 301 -8.33 11.33 1.30
C LEU A 301 -7.54 12.48 1.91
N ASN A 302 -6.23 12.51 1.71
CA ASN A 302 -5.42 13.61 2.22
C ASN A 302 -5.72 14.94 1.52
N VAL A 303 -6.07 14.95 0.23
CA VAL A 303 -6.51 16.21 -0.41
C VAL A 303 -7.82 16.67 0.23
N PHE A 304 -8.77 15.75 0.47
CA PHE A 304 -10.04 16.09 1.13
C PHE A 304 -9.83 16.73 2.51
N ILE A 305 -9.07 16.08 3.39
CA ILE A 305 -8.86 16.56 4.76
C ILE A 305 -8.08 17.87 4.78
N THR A 306 -7.02 18.00 3.98
CA THR A 306 -6.22 19.24 3.94
C THR A 306 -7.01 20.41 3.36
N ASP A 307 -7.90 20.18 2.40
CA ASP A 307 -8.83 21.19 1.91
C ASP A 307 -9.81 21.64 3.00
N GLN A 308 -10.39 20.71 3.79
CA GLN A 308 -11.23 21.07 4.94
C GLN A 308 -10.49 21.94 5.97
N ILE A 309 -9.24 21.58 6.26
CA ILE A 309 -8.38 22.36 7.17
C ILE A 309 -8.11 23.75 6.58
N LEU A 310 -7.74 23.86 5.30
CA LEU A 310 -7.46 25.16 4.69
C LEU A 310 -8.70 26.05 4.59
N GLN A 311 -9.88 25.46 4.36
CA GLN A 311 -11.15 26.18 4.42
C GLN A 311 -11.40 26.76 5.81
N SER A 312 -11.06 26.04 6.88
CA SER A 312 -11.13 26.58 8.24
C SER A 312 -10.16 27.74 8.45
N MET A 313 -8.93 27.65 7.93
CA MET A 313 -7.97 28.75 8.00
C MET A 313 -8.47 30.01 7.28
N ASP A 314 -9.14 29.87 6.14
CA ASP A 314 -9.75 30.99 5.40
C ASP A 314 -10.90 31.64 6.19
N ARG A 315 -11.60 30.87 7.03
CA ARG A 315 -12.59 31.37 8.01
C ARG A 315 -11.97 31.96 9.27
N LYS A 316 -10.64 32.05 9.36
CA LYS A 316 -9.89 32.46 10.56
C LYS A 316 -10.14 31.53 11.76
N GLU A 317 -10.34 30.24 11.47
CA GLU A 317 -10.41 29.14 12.45
C GLU A 317 -9.10 28.33 12.45
N VAL A 318 -8.82 27.66 13.56
CA VAL A 318 -7.80 26.60 13.65
C VAL A 318 -8.47 25.24 13.54
N ALA A 319 -7.71 24.22 13.17
CA ALA A 319 -8.21 22.85 13.10
C ALA A 319 -7.34 21.92 13.95
N ALA A 320 -7.95 21.19 14.87
CA ALA A 320 -7.30 20.08 15.54
C ALA A 320 -7.48 18.81 14.70
N LEU A 321 -6.40 18.06 14.50
CA LEU A 321 -6.37 16.77 13.82
C LEU A 321 -5.80 15.72 14.77
N VAL A 322 -6.57 14.69 15.07
CA VAL A 322 -6.14 13.55 15.88
C VAL A 322 -6.01 12.33 14.97
N LEU A 323 -4.81 11.76 14.90
CA LEU A 323 -4.53 10.51 14.20
C LEU A 323 -4.62 9.37 15.22
N ILE A 324 -5.61 8.50 15.06
CA ILE A 324 -5.92 7.40 15.96
C ILE A 324 -5.22 6.14 15.45
N ASP A 325 -4.46 5.50 16.33
CA ASP A 325 -3.79 4.22 16.04
C ASP A 325 -4.52 3.09 16.79
N LEU A 326 -4.92 2.04 16.08
CA LEU A 326 -5.55 0.87 16.64
C LEU A 326 -4.52 -0.24 16.88
N SER A 327 -4.49 -0.80 18.09
CA SER A 327 -3.60 -1.89 18.44
C SER A 327 -4.07 -3.20 17.80
N LYS A 328 -3.21 -3.82 16.98
CA LYS A 328 -3.45 -5.15 16.36
C LYS A 328 -4.85 -5.26 15.74
N ALA A 329 -5.29 -4.26 14.98
CA ALA A 329 -6.68 -4.12 14.54
C ALA A 329 -7.24 -5.36 13.82
N PHE A 330 -6.50 -5.91 12.86
CA PHE A 330 -6.90 -7.12 12.12
C PHE A 330 -6.94 -8.39 12.99
N ASP A 331 -6.04 -8.50 13.97
CA ASP A 331 -5.95 -9.66 14.85
C ASP A 331 -7.00 -9.60 15.97
N SER A 332 -7.53 -8.41 16.25
CA SER A 332 -8.48 -8.15 17.34
C SER A 332 -9.94 -8.33 16.95
N ILE A 333 -10.25 -8.53 15.66
CA ILE A 333 -11.63 -8.66 15.17
C ILE A 333 -12.35 -9.81 15.90
N ASP A 334 -13.41 -9.50 16.63
CA ASP A 334 -14.25 -10.53 17.21
C ASP A 334 -15.18 -11.11 16.13
N HIS A 335 -15.12 -12.43 15.93
CA HIS A 335 -15.90 -13.08 14.88
C HIS A 335 -17.40 -12.96 15.11
N SER A 336 -17.84 -12.95 16.37
CA SER A 336 -19.26 -12.84 16.74
C SER A 336 -19.81 -11.48 16.31
N ILE A 337 -19.09 -10.41 16.66
CA ILE A 337 -19.44 -9.04 16.30
C ILE A 337 -19.39 -8.85 14.77
N LEU A 338 -18.39 -9.42 14.10
CA LEU A 338 -18.30 -9.36 12.64
C LEU A 338 -19.51 -10.03 11.97
N LEU A 339 -19.97 -11.19 12.47
CA LEU A 339 -21.17 -11.85 11.96
C LEU A 339 -22.44 -11.00 12.18
N VAL A 340 -22.57 -10.36 13.34
CA VAL A 340 -23.68 -9.42 13.61
C VAL A 340 -23.65 -8.24 12.63
N LYS A 341 -22.48 -7.67 12.36
CA LYS A 341 -22.33 -6.56 11.39
C LYS A 341 -22.63 -7.00 9.96
N LEU A 342 -22.21 -8.20 9.57
CA LEU A 342 -22.56 -8.81 8.28
C LEU A 342 -24.08 -9.00 8.15
N GLN A 343 -24.76 -9.45 9.20
CA GLN A 343 -26.21 -9.55 9.21
C GLN A 343 -26.89 -8.17 9.11
N THR A 344 -26.34 -7.16 9.79
CA THR A 344 -26.89 -5.79 9.81
C THR A 344 -26.83 -5.11 8.44
N ILE A 345 -25.83 -5.41 7.60
CA ILE A 345 -25.78 -4.93 6.20
C ILE A 345 -26.73 -5.71 5.26
N GLY A 346 -27.41 -6.75 5.78
CA GLY A 346 -28.44 -7.52 5.08
C GLY A 346 -27.89 -8.66 4.21
N VAL A 347 -26.82 -9.33 4.60
CA VAL A 347 -26.43 -10.58 3.90
C VAL A 347 -27.42 -11.71 4.23
N SER A 348 -27.62 -12.64 3.30
CA SER A 348 -28.52 -13.79 3.50
C SER A 348 -28.00 -14.76 4.56
N LYS A 349 -28.90 -15.60 5.10
CA LYS A 349 -28.56 -16.63 6.09
C LYS A 349 -27.51 -17.63 5.59
N SER A 350 -27.57 -18.02 4.32
CA SER A 350 -26.58 -18.94 3.71
C SER A 350 -25.20 -18.30 3.61
N VAL A 351 -25.12 -17.05 3.14
CA VAL A 351 -23.84 -16.30 3.09
C VAL A 351 -23.28 -16.07 4.49
N LEU A 352 -24.15 -15.74 5.47
CA LEU A 352 -23.74 -15.60 6.86
C LEU A 352 -23.21 -16.92 7.45
N ALA A 353 -23.86 -18.05 7.14
CA ALA A 353 -23.40 -19.37 7.52
C ALA A 353 -22.04 -19.72 6.88
N TRP A 354 -21.84 -19.33 5.62
CA TRP A 354 -20.55 -19.46 4.94
C TRP A 354 -19.45 -18.65 5.64
N PHE A 355 -19.70 -17.39 5.99
CA PHE A 355 -18.74 -16.58 6.75
C PHE A 355 -18.46 -17.15 8.14
N LYS A 356 -19.49 -17.66 8.82
CA LYS A 356 -19.34 -18.37 10.09
C LYS A 356 -18.44 -19.59 9.93
N SER A 357 -18.60 -20.37 8.86
CA SER A 357 -17.70 -21.48 8.54
C SER A 357 -16.29 -21.01 8.17
N TYR A 358 -16.13 -19.89 7.47
CA TYR A 358 -14.83 -19.34 7.07
C TYR A 358 -13.99 -18.86 8.26
N LEU A 359 -14.64 -18.27 9.26
CA LEU A 359 -14.01 -17.71 10.46
C LEU A 359 -13.75 -18.76 11.55
N SER A 360 -14.59 -19.80 11.64
CA SER A 360 -14.49 -20.84 12.69
C SER A 360 -13.55 -21.98 12.35
N GLY A 361 -12.93 -22.57 13.38
CA GLY A 361 -12.05 -23.73 13.23
C GLY A 361 -10.76 -23.43 12.47
N ARG A 362 -10.26 -22.19 12.61
CA ARG A 362 -9.01 -21.75 11.99
C ARG A 362 -7.83 -22.07 12.89
N SER A 363 -6.69 -22.34 12.26
CA SER A 363 -5.44 -22.58 12.96
C SER A 363 -4.26 -21.99 12.21
N GLN A 364 -3.15 -21.79 12.92
CA GLN A 364 -1.89 -21.35 12.35
C GLN A 364 -0.70 -22.12 12.91
N ILE A 365 0.38 -22.10 12.14
CA ILE A 365 1.73 -22.43 12.58
C ILE A 365 2.66 -21.26 12.23
N VAL A 366 3.59 -20.90 13.09
CA VAL A 366 4.60 -19.86 12.82
C VAL A 366 5.87 -20.51 12.27
N ARG A 367 6.47 -19.89 11.24
CA ARG A 367 7.76 -20.30 10.69
C ARG A 367 8.82 -19.20 10.82
N ILE A 368 9.94 -19.54 11.47
CA ILE A 368 11.17 -18.74 11.47
C ILE A 368 12.30 -19.60 10.89
N GLY A 369 12.88 -19.15 9.78
CA GLY A 369 13.84 -19.96 9.02
C GLY A 369 13.21 -21.26 8.52
N SER A 370 13.77 -22.39 8.94
CA SER A 370 13.27 -23.76 8.69
C SER A 370 12.46 -24.36 9.83
N THR A 371 12.38 -23.69 10.98
CA THR A 371 11.71 -24.21 12.18
C THR A 371 10.25 -23.77 12.17
N LEU A 372 9.36 -24.71 12.53
CA LEU A 372 7.92 -24.51 12.67
C LEU A 372 7.53 -24.61 14.14
N SER A 373 6.54 -23.83 14.55
CA SER A 373 5.88 -24.00 15.84
C SER A 373 4.85 -25.13 15.81
N GLU A 374 4.30 -25.44 16.97
CA GLU A 374 3.07 -26.22 17.11
C GLU A 374 1.86 -25.51 16.48
N THR A 375 0.80 -26.27 16.24
CA THR A 375 -0.46 -25.74 15.69
C THR A 375 -1.25 -25.04 16.78
N CYS A 376 -1.59 -23.77 16.57
CA CYS A 376 -2.42 -23.01 17.49
C CYS A 376 -3.78 -22.65 16.85
N ILE A 377 -4.84 -22.68 17.65
CA ILE A 377 -6.20 -22.36 17.21
C ILE A 377 -6.40 -20.84 17.23
N ILE A 378 -7.01 -20.30 16.18
CA ILE A 378 -7.35 -18.88 16.06
C ILE A 378 -8.84 -18.71 16.38
N THR A 379 -9.13 -17.94 17.42
CA THR A 379 -10.49 -17.63 17.86
C THR A 379 -10.93 -16.19 17.52
N ARG A 380 -9.99 -15.34 17.11
CA ARG A 380 -10.20 -13.92 16.78
C ARG A 380 -9.33 -13.49 15.61
N GLY A 381 -9.71 -12.39 14.99
CA GLY A 381 -8.99 -11.77 13.89
C GLY A 381 -9.26 -12.40 12.54
N VAL A 382 -8.71 -11.77 11.49
CA VAL A 382 -8.71 -12.31 10.12
C VAL A 382 -7.27 -12.45 9.63
N PRO A 383 -6.92 -13.51 8.87
CA PRO A 383 -5.53 -13.74 8.48
C PRO A 383 -4.93 -12.58 7.68
N GLN A 384 -3.76 -12.08 8.09
CA GLN A 384 -3.06 -10.97 7.44
C GLN A 384 -2.37 -11.46 6.15
N GLY A 385 -3.16 -11.59 5.10
CA GLY A 385 -2.79 -12.25 3.83
C GLY A 385 -3.98 -12.88 3.12
N SER A 386 -5.14 -12.95 3.80
CA SER A 386 -6.43 -13.27 3.20
C SER A 386 -6.88 -12.21 2.19
N ILE A 387 -7.65 -12.66 1.21
CA ILE A 387 -8.30 -11.82 0.20
C ILE A 387 -9.51 -11.12 0.81
N LEU A 388 -10.25 -11.81 1.69
CA LEU A 388 -11.44 -11.27 2.36
C LEU A 388 -11.12 -10.35 3.55
N GLY A 389 -9.99 -10.54 4.23
CA GLY A 389 -9.65 -9.83 5.47
C GLY A 389 -9.84 -8.30 5.42
N PRO A 390 -9.29 -7.59 4.41
CA PRO A 390 -9.46 -6.14 4.30
C PRO A 390 -10.92 -5.69 4.10
N ALA A 391 -11.73 -6.45 3.37
CA ALA A 391 -13.15 -6.14 3.19
C ALA A 391 -13.95 -6.40 4.46
N LEU A 392 -13.66 -7.50 5.17
CA LEU A 392 -14.29 -7.81 6.45
C LEU A 392 -13.96 -6.76 7.51
N PHE A 393 -12.72 -6.28 7.56
CA PHE A 393 -12.34 -5.19 8.46
C PHE A 393 -13.09 -3.90 8.13
N ASN A 394 -13.18 -3.52 6.85
CA ASN A 394 -13.96 -2.34 6.45
C ASN A 394 -15.43 -2.44 6.86
N ILE A 395 -16.06 -3.62 6.75
CA ILE A 395 -17.43 -3.85 7.24
C ILE A 395 -17.49 -3.73 8.77
N TYR A 396 -16.45 -4.21 9.46
CA TYR A 396 -16.37 -4.18 10.92
C TYR A 396 -16.39 -2.75 11.50
N ILE A 397 -15.69 -1.82 10.84
CA ILE A 397 -15.59 -0.42 11.27
C ILE A 397 -16.53 0.52 10.53
N ASN A 398 -17.47 0.00 9.74
CA ASN A 398 -18.29 0.80 8.80
C ASN A 398 -19.15 1.87 9.51
N ASP A 399 -19.52 1.63 10.77
CA ASP A 399 -20.31 2.50 11.64
C ASP A 399 -19.46 3.39 12.57
N LEU A 400 -18.14 3.18 12.66
CA LEU A 400 -17.24 4.01 13.48
C LEU A 400 -17.32 5.51 13.13
N PRO A 401 -17.41 5.94 11.86
CA PRO A 401 -17.50 7.36 11.53
C PRO A 401 -18.73 8.09 12.09
N ASN A 402 -19.77 7.36 12.51
CA ASN A 402 -20.99 7.94 13.07
C ASN A 402 -20.91 8.14 14.61
N VAL A 403 -19.81 7.72 15.24
CA VAL A 403 -19.64 7.76 16.70
C VAL A 403 -19.38 9.16 17.25
N PRO A 404 -18.49 9.97 16.63
CA PRO A 404 -18.24 11.34 17.09
C PRO A 404 -19.47 12.22 16.85
N LYS A 405 -19.70 13.19 17.74
CA LYS A 405 -20.82 14.14 17.64
C LYS A 405 -20.39 15.54 17.27
N GLU A 406 -19.19 15.94 17.67
CA GLU A 406 -18.70 17.31 17.50
C GLU A 406 -17.69 17.39 16.35
N SER A 407 -16.89 16.34 16.19
CA SER A 407 -15.83 16.22 15.19
C SER A 407 -16.22 15.30 14.02
N PHE A 408 -15.49 15.41 12.92
CA PHE A 408 -15.65 14.54 11.76
C PHE A 408 -14.59 13.44 11.77
N LEU A 409 -14.97 12.22 11.41
CA LEU A 409 -14.06 11.07 11.35
C LEU A 409 -13.92 10.58 9.92
N GLU A 410 -12.68 10.42 9.49
CA GLU A 410 -12.33 9.82 8.20
C GLU A 410 -11.34 8.67 8.41
N SER A 411 -11.50 7.59 7.66
CA SER A 411 -10.67 6.40 7.79
C SER A 411 -10.04 5.95 6.47
N TYR A 412 -8.86 5.36 6.57
CA TYR A 412 -8.21 4.60 5.51
C TYR A 412 -7.78 3.24 6.05
N VAL A 413 -8.62 2.22 5.84
CA VAL A 413 -8.48 0.92 6.51
C VAL A 413 -8.48 1.14 8.03
N ASP A 414 -7.42 0.77 8.74
CA ASP A 414 -7.24 0.89 10.19
C ASP A 414 -6.80 2.29 10.63
N ASP A 415 -6.19 3.08 9.75
CA ASP A 415 -5.79 4.46 10.03
C ASP A 415 -7.05 5.35 10.09
N SER A 416 -7.49 5.72 11.28
CA SER A 416 -8.63 6.61 11.50
C SER A 416 -8.19 7.96 12.04
N LYS A 417 -8.88 9.02 11.64
CA LYS A 417 -8.51 10.38 12.02
C LYS A 417 -9.74 11.23 12.23
N ILE A 418 -9.74 11.98 13.32
CA ILE A 418 -10.78 12.97 13.60
C ILE A 418 -10.24 14.37 13.41
N TYR A 419 -11.08 15.26 12.89
CA TYR A 419 -10.76 16.67 12.79
C TYR A 419 -11.91 17.55 13.28
N LEU A 420 -11.55 18.66 13.92
CA LEU A 420 -12.47 19.68 14.41
C LEU A 420 -11.90 21.06 14.10
N ALA A 421 -12.68 21.90 13.40
CA ALA A 421 -12.36 23.30 13.15
C ALA A 421 -13.08 24.20 14.17
N PHE A 422 -12.40 25.22 14.67
CA PHE A 422 -12.94 26.12 15.69
C PHE A 422 -12.20 27.47 15.72
N PRO A 423 -12.86 28.57 16.16
CA PRO A 423 -12.18 29.83 16.45
C PRO A 423 -11.13 29.65 17.54
N ILE A 424 -9.99 30.34 17.44
CA ILE A 424 -8.90 30.18 18.40
C ILE A 424 -9.28 30.55 19.84
N GLN A 425 -10.30 31.40 20.02
CA GLN A 425 -10.81 31.75 21.35
C GLN A 425 -11.49 30.56 22.04
N ASP A 426 -12.03 29.60 21.28
CA ASP A 426 -12.80 28.46 21.79
C ASP A 426 -11.93 27.22 22.02
N ILE A 427 -10.61 27.38 22.13
CA ILE A 427 -9.68 26.25 22.14
C ILE A 427 -9.88 25.28 23.32
N GLU A 428 -10.23 25.79 24.49
CA GLU A 428 -10.54 24.95 25.66
C GLU A 428 -11.83 24.16 25.44
N THR A 429 -12.86 24.81 24.89
CA THR A 429 -14.12 24.16 24.51
C THR A 429 -13.89 23.09 23.45
N ALA A 430 -13.04 23.37 22.46
CA ALA A 430 -12.68 22.41 21.43
C ALA A 430 -11.90 21.21 21.99
N ALA A 431 -10.98 21.44 22.93
CA ALA A 431 -10.27 20.38 23.65
C ALA A 431 -11.23 19.46 24.40
N PHE A 432 -12.22 20.05 25.10
CA PHE A 432 -13.26 19.31 25.80
C PHE A 432 -14.12 18.48 24.84
N LYS A 433 -14.60 19.09 23.74
CA LYS A 433 -15.39 18.40 22.70
C LYS A 433 -14.65 17.22 22.08
N LEU A 434 -13.38 17.42 21.72
CA LEU A 434 -12.54 16.35 21.16
C LEU A 434 -12.28 15.24 22.16
N THR A 435 -12.05 15.58 23.43
CA THR A 435 -11.88 14.57 24.50
C THR A 435 -13.14 13.73 24.64
N GLN A 436 -14.32 14.37 24.63
CA GLN A 436 -15.60 13.67 24.72
C GLN A 436 -15.86 12.75 23.51
N ASP A 437 -15.50 13.19 22.30
CA ASP A 437 -15.56 12.34 21.11
C ASP A 437 -14.55 11.19 21.16
N MET A 438 -13.33 11.41 21.64
CA MET A 438 -12.35 10.35 21.85
C MET A 438 -12.80 9.32 22.88
N GLU A 439 -13.50 9.74 23.94
CA GLU A 439 -14.13 8.84 24.91
C GLU A 439 -15.22 7.98 24.25
N ARG A 440 -16.09 8.57 23.42
CA ARG A 440 -17.11 7.85 22.65
C ARG A 440 -16.49 6.83 21.69
N ILE A 441 -15.46 7.25 20.94
CA ILE A 441 -14.73 6.37 20.01
C ILE A 441 -14.08 5.21 20.79
N THR A 442 -13.45 5.51 21.92
CA THR A 442 -12.80 4.50 22.77
C THR A 442 -13.82 3.50 23.32
N ALA A 443 -14.96 3.99 23.83
CA ALA A 443 -16.05 3.14 24.29
C ALA A 443 -16.60 2.26 23.17
N TRP A 444 -16.83 2.82 21.99
CA TRP A 444 -17.23 2.06 20.81
C TRP A 444 -16.19 1.00 20.43
N CYS A 445 -14.90 1.34 20.45
CA CYS A 445 -13.82 0.40 20.19
C CYS A 445 -13.86 -0.77 21.19
N CYS A 446 -13.96 -0.49 22.49
CA CYS A 446 -14.05 -1.52 23.53
C CYS A 446 -15.26 -2.45 23.32
N ILE A 447 -16.44 -1.88 23.02
CA ILE A 447 -17.65 -2.67 22.70
C ILE A 447 -17.41 -3.57 21.49
N ASN A 448 -16.70 -3.06 20.49
CA ASN A 448 -16.35 -3.78 19.27
C ASN A 448 -15.02 -4.56 19.41
N SER A 449 -14.54 -4.87 20.62
CA SER A 449 -13.30 -5.64 20.85
C SER A 449 -12.06 -5.10 20.12
N LEU A 450 -12.01 -3.79 19.88
CA LEU A 450 -10.86 -3.05 19.36
C LEU A 450 -10.23 -2.21 20.48
N LEU A 451 -8.95 -1.90 20.33
CA LEU A 451 -8.21 -1.11 21.31
C LEU A 451 -7.51 0.06 20.64
N VAL A 452 -7.82 1.28 21.11
CA VAL A 452 -7.05 2.48 20.77
C VAL A 452 -5.68 2.40 21.45
N ASN A 453 -4.64 2.86 20.77
CA ASN A 453 -3.31 3.00 21.33
C ASN A 453 -3.03 4.48 21.66
N PRO A 454 -3.18 4.92 22.93
CA PRO A 454 -2.94 6.32 23.28
C PRO A 454 -1.52 6.78 22.97
N LYS A 455 -0.50 5.93 23.19
CA LYS A 455 0.92 6.26 22.97
C LYS A 455 1.26 6.48 21.50
N LYS A 456 0.55 5.82 20.59
CA LYS A 456 0.72 5.99 19.14
C LYS A 456 -0.26 7.00 18.53
N THR A 457 -1.30 7.39 19.26
CA THR A 457 -2.23 8.44 18.89
C THR A 457 -1.50 9.79 18.87
N LYS A 458 -1.75 10.60 17.85
CA LYS A 458 -1.04 11.87 17.65
C LYS A 458 -2.02 13.01 17.45
N LEU A 459 -1.75 14.14 18.09
CA LEU A 459 -2.50 15.38 17.94
C LEU A 459 -1.67 16.40 17.15
N LEU A 460 -2.32 17.11 16.24
CA LEU A 460 -1.78 18.25 15.50
C LEU A 460 -2.77 19.41 15.59
N LEU A 461 -2.30 20.61 15.94
CA LEU A 461 -3.10 21.84 15.89
C LEU A 461 -2.67 22.66 14.68
N LEU A 462 -3.55 22.78 13.70
CA LEU A 462 -3.27 23.38 12.41
C LEU A 462 -3.84 24.79 12.32
N GLY A 463 -3.07 25.71 11.75
CA GLY A 463 -3.49 27.08 11.52
C GLY A 463 -2.42 27.91 10.83
N THR A 464 -2.78 29.15 10.49
CA THR A 464 -1.79 30.12 10.02
C THR A 464 -0.80 30.45 11.13
N SER A 465 0.45 30.77 10.78
CA SER A 465 1.47 31.09 11.78
C SER A 465 1.10 32.28 12.68
N GLN A 466 0.27 33.22 12.18
CA GLN A 466 -0.23 34.33 12.98
C GLN A 466 -1.24 33.88 14.04
N MET A 467 -2.13 32.96 13.68
CA MET A 467 -3.13 32.42 14.61
C MET A 467 -2.49 31.54 15.67
N LEU A 468 -1.56 30.67 15.26
CA LEU A 468 -0.86 29.79 16.18
C LEU A 468 0.05 30.57 17.15
N LYS A 469 0.61 31.72 16.74
CA LYS A 469 1.39 32.58 17.64
C LYS A 469 0.55 33.16 18.78
N LYS A 470 -0.72 33.48 18.53
CA LYS A 470 -1.66 33.97 19.58
C LYS A 470 -1.91 32.94 20.67
N HIS A 471 -1.58 31.67 20.41
CA HIS A 471 -1.76 30.53 21.30
C HIS A 471 -0.46 30.11 22.03
N SER A 472 0.66 30.84 21.89
CA SER A 472 1.97 30.37 22.41
C SER A 472 2.07 30.19 23.94
N GLY A 473 0.97 30.32 24.70
CA GLY A 473 0.90 30.12 26.15
C GLY A 473 -0.30 29.30 26.68
N THR A 474 -1.17 28.73 25.84
CA THR A 474 -2.33 27.92 26.29
C THR A 474 -2.05 26.41 26.24
N ASP A 475 -2.44 25.68 27.29
CA ASP A 475 -2.23 24.23 27.44
C ASP A 475 -3.29 23.41 26.68
N PHE A 476 -3.25 23.46 25.34
CA PHE A 476 -4.15 22.64 24.52
C PHE A 476 -3.70 21.18 24.51
N HIS A 477 -4.57 20.30 24.99
CA HIS A 477 -4.37 18.85 25.02
C HIS A 477 -5.72 18.13 24.97
N ILE A 478 -5.69 16.84 24.64
CA ILE A 478 -6.85 15.95 24.77
C ILE A 478 -6.48 14.77 25.66
N THR A 479 -7.48 14.18 26.30
CA THR A 479 -7.28 12.98 27.12
C THR A 479 -7.80 11.74 26.40
N VAL A 480 -6.98 10.69 26.31
CA VAL A 480 -7.38 9.41 25.71
C VAL A 480 -6.98 8.29 26.66
N LEU A 481 -7.95 7.58 27.24
CA LEU A 481 -7.71 6.52 28.23
C LEU A 481 -6.83 6.99 29.42
N GLY A 482 -7.03 8.23 29.90
CA GLY A 482 -6.25 8.83 30.97
C GLY A 482 -4.87 9.37 30.55
N GLU A 483 -4.43 9.14 29.32
CA GLU A 483 -3.18 9.68 28.78
C GLU A 483 -3.40 11.06 28.17
N LYS A 484 -2.55 12.01 28.56
CA LYS A 484 -2.56 13.39 28.04
C LYS A 484 -1.83 13.44 26.69
N ILE A 485 -2.57 13.70 25.61
CA ILE A 485 -2.03 13.82 24.26
C ILE A 485 -1.84 15.30 23.92
N ILE A 486 -0.58 15.70 23.72
CA ILE A 486 -0.20 17.08 23.39
C ILE A 486 0.04 17.25 21.88
N PRO A 487 -0.19 18.46 21.33
CA PRO A 487 0.09 18.76 19.92
C PRO A 487 1.56 18.60 19.56
N LEU A 488 1.83 17.85 18.50
CA LEU A 488 3.16 17.70 17.92
C LEU A 488 3.42 18.80 16.88
N GLN A 489 4.69 19.08 16.58
CA GLN A 489 5.04 20.06 15.53
C GLN A 489 4.86 19.50 14.11
N THR A 490 5.10 18.20 13.95
CA THR A 490 4.93 17.49 12.68
C THR A 490 4.46 16.07 12.93
N VAL A 491 3.57 15.58 12.07
CA VAL A 491 3.06 14.19 12.12
C VAL A 491 3.13 13.54 10.75
N LYS A 492 3.25 12.22 10.73
CA LYS A 492 3.23 11.44 9.48
C LYS A 492 1.83 10.85 9.29
N ASP A 493 1.19 11.16 8.17
CA ASP A 493 -0.17 10.70 7.81
C ASP A 493 -0.17 10.13 6.38
N LEU A 494 -0.58 8.87 6.22
CA LEU A 494 -0.67 8.13 4.96
C LEU A 494 0.51 8.31 3.98
N GLY A 495 1.71 8.43 4.53
CA GLY A 495 2.97 8.54 3.77
C GLY A 495 3.48 9.96 3.54
N MET A 496 2.83 10.99 4.07
CA MET A 496 3.28 12.38 4.04
C MET A 496 3.58 12.91 5.44
N THR A 497 4.42 13.94 5.54
CA THR A 497 4.64 14.66 6.80
C THR A 497 3.88 15.98 6.77
N LEU A 498 2.93 16.14 7.69
CA LEU A 498 2.18 17.38 7.90
C LEU A 498 2.87 18.22 8.98
N ASP A 499 2.94 19.53 8.77
CA ASP A 499 3.32 20.53 9.76
C ASP A 499 2.15 21.46 10.06
N LEU A 500 2.25 22.22 11.16
CA LEU A 500 1.17 23.04 11.72
C LEU A 500 0.54 24.03 10.73
N SER A 501 1.31 24.53 9.75
CA SER A 501 0.83 25.50 8.77
C SER A 501 0.79 24.93 7.35
N LEU A 502 0.85 23.60 7.21
CA LEU A 502 0.83 22.90 5.92
C LEU A 502 1.84 23.47 4.90
N THR A 503 3.04 23.82 5.37
CA THR A 503 4.13 24.33 4.52
C THR A 503 4.83 23.22 3.75
N TYR A 504 4.80 22.00 4.29
CA TYR A 504 5.42 20.77 3.82
C TYR A 504 6.96 20.82 3.80
N ASP A 505 7.58 21.74 4.53
CA ASP A 505 9.04 21.91 4.54
C ASP A 505 9.80 20.63 4.92
N LYS A 506 9.38 20.00 6.02
CA LYS A 506 9.99 18.74 6.51
C LYS A 506 9.77 17.60 5.53
N HIS A 507 8.54 17.47 4.99
CA HIS A 507 8.19 16.46 3.99
C HIS A 507 9.09 16.53 2.76
N ILE A 508 9.31 17.73 2.22
CA ILE A 508 10.12 17.94 1.02
C ILE A 508 11.61 17.68 1.29
N VAL A 509 12.12 18.06 2.47
CA VAL A 509 13.51 17.77 2.87
C VAL A 509 13.74 16.26 2.98
N ASP A 510 12.85 15.55 3.67
CA ASP A 510 12.95 14.10 3.85
C ASP A 510 12.81 13.37 2.51
N THR A 511 11.88 13.81 1.67
CA THR A 511 11.65 13.25 0.32
C THR A 511 12.87 13.47 -0.58
N LYS A 512 13.45 14.67 -0.58
CA LYS A 512 14.71 14.97 -1.29
C LYS A 512 15.83 14.04 -0.82
N SER A 513 16.03 13.90 0.49
CA SER A 513 17.09 13.03 1.05
C SER A 513 16.95 11.58 0.57
N LYS A 514 15.73 11.03 0.61
CA LYS A 514 15.42 9.69 0.09
C LYS A 514 15.69 9.57 -1.40
N CYS A 515 15.29 10.56 -2.20
CA CYS A 515 15.50 10.58 -3.64
C CYS A 515 16.99 10.68 -4.01
N ILE A 516 17.76 11.52 -3.33
CA ILE A 516 19.21 11.65 -3.54
C ILE A 516 19.93 10.36 -3.18
N THR A 517 19.55 9.71 -2.06
CA THR A 517 20.12 8.41 -1.66
C THR A 517 19.90 7.36 -2.75
N GLU A 518 18.69 7.32 -3.32
CA GLU A 518 18.35 6.42 -4.42
C GLU A 518 19.12 6.75 -5.71
N LEU A 519 19.24 8.04 -6.06
CA LEU A 519 20.05 8.48 -7.20
C LEU A 519 21.53 8.11 -7.04
N CYS A 520 22.09 8.25 -5.84
CA CYS A 520 23.45 7.82 -5.54
C CYS A 520 23.62 6.31 -5.75
N ARG A 521 22.62 5.51 -5.32
CA ARG A 521 22.61 4.06 -5.53
C ARG A 521 22.59 3.70 -7.01
N ILE A 522 21.75 4.36 -7.81
CA ILE A 522 21.67 4.19 -9.27
C ILE A 522 22.98 4.63 -9.94
N ASN A 523 23.53 5.78 -9.56
CA ASN A 523 24.74 6.34 -10.15
C ASN A 523 25.97 5.43 -10.00
N ARG A 524 26.04 4.60 -8.94
CA ARG A 524 27.12 3.60 -8.77
C ARG A 524 27.14 2.55 -9.89
N VAL A 525 25.97 2.18 -10.40
CA VAL A 525 25.80 1.11 -11.40
C VAL A 525 25.33 1.61 -12.76
N LYS A 526 25.22 2.92 -12.94
CA LYS A 526 24.66 3.52 -14.18
C LYS A 526 25.35 3.07 -15.46
N HIS A 527 26.64 2.74 -15.38
CA HIS A 527 27.45 2.32 -16.52
C HIS A 527 26.97 0.99 -17.15
N ILE A 528 26.19 0.19 -16.41
CA ILE A 528 25.63 -1.09 -16.83
C ILE A 528 24.35 -0.91 -17.67
N PHE A 529 23.72 0.26 -17.61
CA PHE A 529 22.44 0.52 -18.27
C PHE A 529 22.62 1.52 -19.42
N ASP A 530 21.77 1.39 -20.45
CA ASP A 530 21.60 2.41 -21.48
C ASP A 530 20.77 3.61 -20.95
N LYS A 531 20.74 4.71 -21.71
CA LYS A 531 20.06 5.95 -21.29
C LYS A 531 18.55 5.76 -21.08
N HIS A 532 17.89 4.97 -21.93
CA HIS A 532 16.45 4.75 -21.85
C HIS A 532 16.12 3.94 -20.59
N THR A 533 16.84 2.85 -20.34
CA THR A 533 16.71 2.05 -19.12
C THR A 533 17.00 2.88 -17.87
N LEU A 534 18.01 3.76 -17.89
CA LEU A 534 18.28 4.67 -16.77
C LEU A 534 17.12 5.64 -16.49
N SER A 535 16.55 6.23 -17.54
CA SER A 535 15.37 7.10 -17.42
C SER A 535 14.21 6.34 -16.78
N PHE A 536 13.94 5.11 -17.24
CA PHE A 536 12.92 4.23 -16.66
C PHE A 536 13.17 3.94 -15.17
N ILE A 537 14.41 3.59 -14.80
CA ILE A 537 14.80 3.31 -13.41
C ILE A 537 14.59 4.52 -12.51
N ILE A 538 15.01 5.70 -12.98
CA ILE A 538 14.87 6.96 -12.23
C ILE A 538 13.39 7.32 -12.06
N ASN A 539 12.60 7.23 -13.13
CA ASN A 539 11.16 7.47 -13.05
C ASN A 539 10.50 6.56 -12.01
N ALA A 540 10.85 5.27 -12.03
CA ALA A 540 10.22 4.26 -11.19
C ALA A 540 10.71 4.23 -9.73
N LEU A 541 11.96 4.60 -9.43
CA LEU A 541 12.53 4.53 -8.07
C LEU A 541 12.70 5.89 -7.38
N VAL A 542 12.83 6.96 -8.17
CA VAL A 542 13.10 8.32 -7.67
C VAL A 542 11.85 9.18 -7.82
N PHE A 543 11.37 9.41 -9.05
CA PHE A 543 10.24 10.32 -9.27
C PHE A 543 8.91 9.80 -8.74
N SER A 544 8.70 8.48 -8.74
CA SER A 544 7.55 7.85 -8.07
C SER A 544 7.46 8.21 -6.58
N LYS A 545 8.61 8.30 -5.88
CA LYS A 545 8.69 8.74 -4.48
C LYS A 545 8.57 10.25 -4.38
N MET A 546 9.22 10.97 -5.30
CA MET A 546 9.28 12.43 -5.30
C MET A 546 7.91 13.06 -5.46
N TYR A 547 7.05 12.50 -6.31
CA TYR A 547 5.71 13.03 -6.60
C TYR A 547 4.58 12.27 -5.89
N TYR A 548 4.90 11.42 -4.91
CA TYR A 548 3.88 10.71 -4.14
C TYR A 548 2.97 11.72 -3.41
N CYS A 549 1.66 11.58 -3.60
CA CYS A 549 0.62 12.48 -3.08
C CYS A 549 0.86 13.97 -3.38
N SER A 550 1.49 14.29 -4.51
CA SER A 550 1.83 15.68 -4.84
C SER A 550 0.64 16.61 -4.89
N SER A 551 -0.57 16.12 -5.20
CA SER A 551 -1.77 16.97 -5.27
C SER A 551 -2.14 17.59 -3.92
N VAL A 552 -1.58 17.08 -2.82
CA VAL A 552 -1.78 17.62 -1.46
C VAL A 552 -0.80 18.76 -1.16
N TRP A 553 0.47 18.58 -1.53
CA TRP A 553 1.56 19.50 -1.14
C TRP A 553 2.12 20.33 -2.30
N SER A 554 1.55 20.22 -3.51
CA SER A 554 2.00 20.94 -4.71
C SER A 554 2.02 22.46 -4.53
N ASN A 555 1.18 22.96 -3.62
CA ASN A 555 1.10 24.38 -3.24
C ASN A 555 2.15 24.84 -2.21
N THR A 556 3.25 24.11 -2.09
CA THR A 556 4.36 24.47 -1.22
C THR A 556 5.17 25.68 -1.74
N SER A 557 6.07 26.22 -0.93
CA SER A 557 6.88 27.39 -1.27
C SER A 557 7.77 27.18 -2.52
N LYS A 558 8.09 28.27 -3.25
CA LYS A 558 9.07 28.25 -4.36
C LYS A 558 10.44 27.71 -3.92
N LYS A 559 10.82 27.92 -2.65
CA LYS A 559 12.02 27.35 -2.04
C LYS A 559 11.96 25.81 -2.03
N ASN A 560 10.81 25.23 -1.70
CA ASN A 560 10.60 23.79 -1.72
C ASN A 560 10.56 23.21 -3.14
N ILE A 561 9.89 23.89 -4.07
CA ILE A 561 9.91 23.51 -5.49
C ILE A 561 11.36 23.51 -6.01
N SER A 562 12.16 24.50 -5.63
CA SER A 562 13.59 24.57 -5.99
C SER A 562 14.40 23.39 -5.44
N LYS A 563 14.06 22.88 -4.24
CA LYS A 563 14.67 21.67 -3.68
C LYS A 563 14.35 20.44 -4.55
N LEU A 564 13.12 20.30 -5.05
CA LEU A 564 12.73 19.22 -5.98
C LEU A 564 13.46 19.37 -7.32
N GLN A 565 13.49 20.58 -7.87
CA GLN A 565 14.20 20.91 -9.10
C GLN A 565 15.68 20.53 -9.04
N SER A 566 16.31 20.61 -7.86
CA SER A 566 17.68 20.14 -7.66
C SER A 566 17.82 18.63 -7.83
N VAL A 567 16.83 17.83 -7.39
CA VAL A 567 16.81 16.37 -7.57
C VAL A 567 16.67 16.03 -9.05
N GLN A 568 15.72 16.65 -9.76
CA GLN A 568 15.53 16.43 -11.19
C GLN A 568 16.79 16.80 -11.99
N LYS A 569 17.44 17.92 -11.64
CA LYS A 569 18.71 18.34 -12.24
C LYS A 569 19.85 17.34 -12.01
N ILE A 570 19.91 16.71 -10.83
CA ILE A 570 20.91 15.66 -10.55
C ILE A 570 20.57 14.40 -11.35
N ALA A 571 19.30 14.01 -11.39
CA ALA A 571 18.81 12.86 -12.15
C ALA A 571 19.14 12.97 -13.65
N ALA A 572 18.89 14.13 -14.25
CA ALA A 572 19.22 14.41 -15.64
C ALA A 572 20.72 14.20 -15.92
N ARG A 573 21.58 14.70 -15.04
CA ARG A 573 23.05 14.51 -15.13
C ARG A 573 23.47 13.06 -14.92
N VAL A 574 22.76 12.28 -14.11
CA VAL A 574 23.03 10.84 -13.96
C VAL A 574 22.84 10.13 -15.30
N ILE A 575 21.82 10.49 -16.08
CA ILE A 575 21.53 9.90 -17.39
C ILE A 575 22.51 10.39 -18.46
N THR A 576 22.73 11.70 -18.57
CA THR A 576 23.47 12.28 -19.70
C THR A 576 24.97 12.37 -19.48
N GLY A 577 25.44 12.33 -18.23
CA GLY A 577 26.86 12.47 -17.90
C GLY A 577 27.42 13.88 -18.03
N VAL A 578 26.55 14.88 -18.22
CA VAL A 578 26.89 16.30 -18.36
C VAL A 578 27.51 16.85 -17.07
N ARG A 579 28.38 17.87 -17.18
CA ARG A 579 29.14 18.40 -16.04
C ARG A 579 28.23 19.10 -15.03
N LYS A 580 28.76 19.31 -13.82
CA LYS A 580 28.00 19.86 -12.68
C LYS A 580 27.41 21.24 -12.96
N TYR A 581 28.12 22.10 -13.69
CA TYR A 581 27.74 23.50 -13.89
C TYR A 581 27.07 23.79 -15.23
N ASP A 582 26.96 22.79 -16.10
CA ASP A 582 26.33 22.99 -17.40
C ASP A 582 24.82 23.22 -17.24
N HIS A 583 24.26 24.01 -18.18
CA HIS A 583 22.85 24.39 -18.19
C HIS A 583 21.97 23.17 -18.45
N VAL A 584 20.97 22.94 -17.58
CA VAL A 584 20.20 21.68 -17.56
C VAL A 584 18.92 21.75 -18.41
N THR A 585 18.44 22.94 -18.77
CA THR A 585 17.18 23.07 -19.53
C THR A 585 17.17 22.34 -20.87
N PRO A 586 18.23 22.40 -21.71
CA PRO A 586 18.31 21.61 -22.95
C PRO A 586 18.29 20.10 -22.69
N ILE A 587 18.85 19.67 -21.56
CA ILE A 587 18.88 18.27 -21.16
C ILE A 587 17.48 17.79 -20.78
N LEU A 588 16.72 18.62 -20.05
CA LEU A 588 15.35 18.27 -19.70
C LEU A 588 14.47 18.14 -20.95
N GLN A 589 14.64 19.04 -21.93
CA GLN A 589 13.96 18.94 -23.24
C GLN A 589 14.36 17.66 -23.97
N GLN A 590 15.65 17.34 -24.04
CA GLN A 590 16.13 16.07 -24.63
C GLN A 590 15.53 14.84 -23.95
N LEU A 591 15.30 14.90 -22.64
CA LEU A 591 14.70 13.81 -21.86
C LEU A 591 13.17 13.85 -21.84
N ALA A 592 12.53 14.87 -22.43
CA ALA A 592 11.09 15.13 -22.33
C ALA A 592 10.58 15.19 -20.87
N TRP A 593 11.34 15.79 -19.95
CA TRP A 593 11.05 15.87 -18.49
C TRP A 593 10.61 17.22 -17.91
N LEU A 594 9.30 17.50 -17.82
CA LEU A 594 8.80 18.84 -17.46
C LEU A 594 9.49 19.40 -16.20
N PRO A 595 9.86 20.70 -16.15
CA PRO A 595 10.35 21.31 -14.92
C PRO A 595 9.37 21.03 -13.77
N ASP A 596 9.89 20.86 -12.56
CA ASP A 596 9.10 20.32 -11.44
C ASP A 596 7.84 21.13 -11.16
N GLU A 597 7.90 22.46 -11.28
CA GLU A 597 6.72 23.31 -11.13
C GLU A 597 5.62 22.99 -12.17
N CYS A 598 5.99 22.73 -13.41
CA CYS A 598 5.05 22.36 -14.48
C CYS A 598 4.52 20.94 -14.27
N MET A 599 5.38 20.02 -13.81
CA MET A 599 4.97 18.65 -13.51
C MET A 599 3.96 18.59 -12.37
N LEU A 600 4.15 19.38 -11.30
CA LEU A 600 3.19 19.48 -10.21
C LEU A 600 1.84 20.02 -10.70
N LYS A 601 1.84 21.10 -11.50
CA LYS A 601 0.61 21.65 -12.10
C LYS A 601 -0.11 20.64 -13.00
N LEU A 602 0.64 19.84 -13.77
CA LEU A 602 0.07 18.78 -14.60
C LEU A 602 -0.60 17.71 -13.74
N ARG A 603 0.04 17.29 -12.64
CA ARG A 603 -0.54 16.29 -11.73
C ARG A 603 -1.81 16.79 -11.05
N ASP A 604 -1.80 18.05 -10.62
CA ASP A 604 -3.01 18.70 -10.10
C ASP A 604 -4.11 18.68 -11.17
N ALA A 605 -3.82 19.12 -12.41
CA ALA A 605 -4.80 19.14 -13.50
C ALA A 605 -5.36 17.74 -13.84
N VAL A 606 -4.52 16.69 -13.75
CA VAL A 606 -4.95 15.30 -13.92
C VAL A 606 -5.89 14.88 -12.80
N MET A 607 -5.64 15.29 -11.55
CA MET A 607 -6.56 15.04 -10.45
C MET A 607 -7.92 15.72 -10.70
N THR A 608 -7.93 16.96 -11.24
CA THR A 608 -9.17 17.69 -11.54
C THR A 608 -9.98 16.97 -12.58
N LEU A 609 -9.29 16.58 -13.67
CA LEU A 609 -9.91 15.87 -14.77
C LEU A 609 -10.52 14.55 -14.30
N LYS A 610 -9.87 13.86 -13.36
CA LYS A 610 -10.43 12.66 -12.73
C LYS A 610 -11.70 12.99 -11.96
N CYS A 611 -11.70 14.02 -11.11
CA CYS A 611 -12.90 14.43 -10.37
C CYS A 611 -14.05 14.82 -11.32
N MET A 612 -13.78 15.64 -12.34
CA MET A 612 -14.79 16.06 -13.32
C MET A 612 -15.37 14.90 -14.14
N LYS A 613 -14.60 13.82 -14.36
CA LYS A 613 -15.04 12.62 -15.07
C LYS A 613 -15.63 11.54 -14.15
N GLY A 614 -15.80 11.81 -12.85
CA GLY A 614 -16.27 10.80 -11.88
C GLY A 614 -15.28 9.64 -11.68
N LEU A 615 -13.99 9.87 -11.93
CA LEU A 615 -12.89 8.92 -11.74
C LEU A 615 -12.12 9.15 -10.43
N ALA A 616 -12.77 9.79 -9.46
CA ALA A 616 -12.30 10.06 -8.10
C ALA A 616 -13.45 9.79 -7.10
N PRO A 617 -13.22 9.86 -5.78
CA PRO A 617 -14.27 9.68 -4.78
C PRO A 617 -15.38 10.72 -4.92
N PRO A 618 -16.65 10.38 -4.59
CA PRO A 618 -17.77 11.32 -4.63
C PRO A 618 -17.49 12.62 -3.86
N TYR A 619 -16.97 12.51 -2.63
CA TYR A 619 -16.61 13.67 -1.78
C TYR A 619 -15.60 14.65 -2.42
N LEU A 620 -14.86 14.23 -3.45
CA LEU A 620 -14.03 15.13 -4.27
C LEU A 620 -14.73 15.59 -5.53
N CYS A 621 -15.48 14.71 -6.20
CA CYS A 621 -16.19 15.04 -7.43
C CYS A 621 -17.24 16.12 -7.19
N ASP A 622 -17.95 16.04 -6.06
CA ASP A 622 -19.02 16.96 -5.69
C ASP A 622 -18.52 18.37 -5.40
N LYS A 623 -17.21 18.55 -5.17
CA LYS A 623 -16.58 19.87 -5.03
C LYS A 623 -16.43 20.62 -6.36
N PHE A 624 -16.64 19.96 -7.51
CA PHE A 624 -16.51 20.56 -8.84
C PHE A 624 -17.88 20.83 -9.45
N GLU A 625 -18.37 22.06 -9.29
CA GLU A 625 -19.61 22.51 -9.89
C GLU A 625 -19.38 23.37 -11.13
N MET A 626 -20.29 23.25 -12.08
CA MET A 626 -20.32 24.11 -13.27
C MET A 626 -21.13 25.36 -12.95
N ARG A 627 -20.76 26.52 -13.50
CA ARG A 627 -21.47 27.79 -13.29
C ARG A 627 -22.95 27.72 -13.69
N SER A 628 -23.29 26.86 -14.64
CA SER A 628 -24.67 26.54 -15.02
C SER A 628 -25.53 25.95 -13.91
N LYS A 629 -24.92 25.29 -12.91
CA LYS A 629 -25.61 24.80 -11.72
C LYS A 629 -25.75 25.87 -10.63
N THR A 630 -24.79 26.78 -10.54
CA THR A 630 -24.74 27.82 -9.49
C THR A 630 -25.62 29.03 -9.82
N HIS A 631 -25.80 29.35 -11.11
CA HIS A 631 -26.66 30.46 -11.55
C HIS A 631 -27.53 30.07 -12.75
N SER A 632 -28.79 30.50 -12.72
CA SER A 632 -29.78 30.30 -13.81
C SER A 632 -29.54 31.20 -15.04
N VAL A 633 -28.53 32.06 -15.01
CA VAL A 633 -28.23 33.02 -16.08
C VAL A 633 -27.39 32.36 -17.16
N ASN A 634 -27.89 32.38 -18.40
CA ASN A 634 -27.23 31.82 -19.58
C ASN A 634 -26.03 32.70 -20.00
N THR A 635 -24.92 32.61 -19.26
CA THR A 635 -23.69 33.36 -19.57
C THR A 635 -22.85 32.62 -20.61
N ARG A 636 -22.02 33.35 -21.38
CA ARG A 636 -21.01 32.78 -22.31
C ARG A 636 -20.03 31.79 -21.64
N ASN A 637 -20.04 31.72 -20.31
CA ASN A 637 -19.16 30.93 -19.46
C ASN A 637 -19.93 29.86 -18.66
N LYS A 638 -21.18 29.52 -19.02
CA LYS A 638 -21.98 28.54 -18.28
C LYS A 638 -21.32 27.15 -18.16
N ASP A 639 -20.52 26.78 -19.17
CA ASP A 639 -19.79 25.52 -19.23
C ASP A 639 -18.42 25.59 -18.52
N LYS A 640 -18.17 26.66 -17.76
CA LYS A 640 -16.98 26.83 -16.93
C LYS A 640 -17.25 26.34 -15.51
N LEU A 641 -16.24 25.78 -14.86
CA LEU A 641 -16.24 25.54 -13.41
C LEU A 641 -16.52 26.85 -12.64
N ASP A 642 -17.32 26.72 -11.59
CA ASP A 642 -17.48 27.79 -10.62
C ASP A 642 -16.20 27.93 -9.79
N ILE A 643 -15.67 29.15 -9.72
CA ILE A 643 -14.40 29.41 -9.04
C ILE A 643 -14.71 30.06 -7.71
N PRO A 644 -14.42 29.39 -6.61
CA PRO A 644 -15.07 29.77 -5.38
C PRO A 644 -14.12 30.79 -4.63
N LEU A 645 -14.65 31.87 -4.01
CA LEU A 645 -13.85 33.01 -3.45
C LEU A 645 -13.03 32.67 -2.18
N TYR A 646 -11.89 33.33 -1.95
CA TYR A 646 -11.05 33.15 -0.74
C TYR A 646 -10.56 34.48 -0.14
N ASN A 647 -10.33 34.52 1.19
CA ASN A 647 -10.11 35.76 1.96
C ASN A 647 -8.68 35.95 2.51
N SER A 648 -7.81 34.93 2.46
CA SER A 648 -6.50 35.02 3.13
C SER A 648 -5.42 35.68 2.23
N ALA A 649 -4.66 36.66 2.76
CA ALA A 649 -3.53 37.31 2.08
C ALA A 649 -2.34 36.36 1.80
N SER A 650 -2.38 35.14 2.33
CA SER A 650 -1.69 33.96 1.81
C SER A 650 -1.92 33.76 0.31
N ALA A 651 -2.94 34.37 -0.27
CA ALA A 651 -3.24 34.32 -1.68
C ALA A 651 -2.57 35.39 -2.55
N GLU A 652 -2.05 36.50 -1.98
CA GLU A 652 -1.35 37.56 -2.75
C GLU A 652 0.10 37.82 -2.32
N GLY A 653 0.67 36.98 -1.45
CA GLY A 653 2.13 36.91 -1.21
C GLY A 653 2.70 35.49 -1.22
N HIS A 654 1.84 34.47 -1.16
CA HIS A 654 2.17 33.05 -1.06
C HIS A 654 1.18 32.19 -1.87
N GLY A 655 0.76 32.70 -3.04
CA GLY A 655 -0.41 32.27 -3.80
C GLY A 655 -0.77 30.78 -3.73
N ARG A 656 -1.76 30.45 -2.90
CA ARG A 656 -3.10 29.91 -3.26
C ARG A 656 -3.76 29.39 -1.98
N SER A 657 -5.01 29.77 -1.71
CA SER A 657 -5.89 28.94 -0.88
C SER A 657 -6.53 27.88 -1.78
N LEU A 658 -6.66 26.67 -1.27
CA LEU A 658 -7.31 25.57 -1.95
C LEU A 658 -8.81 25.84 -2.02
N ARG A 659 -9.29 26.19 -3.22
CA ARG A 659 -10.48 25.52 -3.75
C ARG A 659 -9.94 24.60 -4.84
N PHE A 660 -9.84 23.32 -4.45
CA PHE A 660 -9.40 22.18 -5.23
C PHE A 660 -9.02 22.49 -6.69
N ILE A 661 -7.71 22.56 -6.92
CA ILE A 661 -7.10 22.63 -8.23
C ILE A 661 -7.54 23.83 -9.03
N ASN A 662 -6.88 24.94 -8.76
CA ASN A 662 -6.45 25.91 -9.75
C ASN A 662 -7.43 25.97 -10.94
N ALA A 663 -8.64 26.51 -10.77
CA ALA A 663 -9.53 26.67 -11.91
C ALA A 663 -8.89 27.56 -13.00
N GLN A 664 -7.87 28.34 -12.64
CA GLN A 664 -6.93 28.97 -13.59
C GLN A 664 -6.12 27.97 -14.44
N CYS A 665 -5.78 26.78 -13.92
CA CYS A 665 -5.28 25.68 -14.76
C CYS A 665 -6.28 25.39 -15.88
N LEU A 666 -7.56 25.12 -15.59
CA LEU A 666 -8.50 24.77 -16.66
C LEU A 666 -8.83 25.92 -17.63
N PHE A 667 -8.82 27.19 -17.18
CA PHE A 667 -9.11 28.34 -18.06
C PHE A 667 -7.93 28.89 -18.84
N GLY A 668 -6.69 28.57 -18.45
CA GLY A 668 -5.47 28.92 -19.20
C GLY A 668 -4.74 27.73 -19.85
N MET A 669 -5.06 26.47 -19.49
CA MET A 669 -4.31 25.28 -19.92
C MET A 669 -4.88 24.51 -21.10
N SER A 670 -6.02 24.88 -21.70
CA SER A 670 -6.54 24.12 -22.85
C SER A 670 -5.68 24.27 -24.12
N SER A 671 -4.74 25.22 -24.13
CA SER A 671 -3.80 25.37 -25.24
C SER A 671 -2.38 25.59 -24.75
N GLN A 672 -2.06 26.49 -23.82
CA GLN A 672 -0.64 26.82 -23.56
C GLN A 672 0.20 25.79 -22.79
N ILE A 673 -0.36 24.96 -21.89
CA ILE A 673 0.43 23.90 -21.22
C ILE A 673 0.40 22.61 -22.01
N ILE A 674 -0.67 22.29 -22.73
CA ILE A 674 -0.64 21.21 -23.71
C ILE A 674 0.28 21.59 -24.88
N LEU A 675 0.20 22.81 -25.43
CA LEU A 675 1.20 23.34 -26.37
C LEU A 675 2.57 23.43 -25.73
N LYS A 676 2.77 23.94 -24.51
CA LYS A 676 4.11 23.90 -23.89
C LYS A 676 4.56 22.48 -23.67
N THR A 677 3.71 21.52 -23.36
CA THR A 677 4.09 20.11 -23.20
C THR A 677 4.41 19.50 -24.57
N LEU A 678 3.64 19.79 -25.63
CA LEU A 678 3.90 19.37 -27.02
C LEU A 678 5.17 20.03 -27.58
N LEU A 679 5.30 21.35 -27.47
CA LEU A 679 6.49 22.16 -27.83
C LEU A 679 7.74 21.76 -27.05
N TRP A 680 7.59 21.36 -25.79
CA TRP A 680 8.72 21.06 -24.89
C TRP A 680 9.10 19.57 -24.90
N THR A 681 8.19 18.68 -25.34
CA THR A 681 8.49 17.25 -25.62
C THR A 681 8.82 16.99 -27.10
N GLY A 682 8.69 17.99 -27.97
CA GLY A 682 9.00 17.88 -29.40
C GLY A 682 8.05 16.94 -30.17
N LEU A 683 6.90 16.60 -29.59
CA LEU A 683 5.84 15.87 -30.27
C LEU A 683 5.00 16.90 -31.04
N ASN A 684 5.20 16.95 -32.36
CA ASN A 684 4.26 17.59 -33.29
C ASN A 684 2.94 16.82 -33.31
#